data_AF-A0AB39RMA2-F1
#
_entry.id   AF-A0AB39RMA2-F1
#
_cell.length_a   1.000
_cell.length_b   1.000
_cell.length_c   1.000
_cell.angle_alpha   90.00
_cell.angle_beta   90.00
_cell.angle_gamma   90.00
#
_symmetry.space_group_name_H-M   'P 1'
#
loop_
_entity.id
_entity.type
_entity.pdbx_description
1 polymer ?
#
loop_
_entity_poly.entity_id
_entity_poly.type
_entity_poly.pdbx_seq_one_letter_code
_entity_poly.pdbx_strand_id
1 'polypeptide(L)'
;MNRVRRLLLRVVAGAAVGALAGLGVAQAAGPATAASGADAASSAVTVSGRGEFKDMKFTVGQTTHLTSQAITVSWSDGTPTTFAGTLFNTDFVQIMQCWGDDDGTVPSNPGPSRTQCQYGASPTTDRGSWPGNDYDDTRKIFYSADPTNYGQDDRYGAANPNAPGEVPFKSVDGTVITSGTQNNPLFNRNTTNEVDFARTGADGSGKEFFEVQTANEAPHLGCGIPVTQNGATAPRACWLVIVPQGHLDLDGRPYADHSQVNAGSPVSSTNWKNRIAVKLDFNPVGTSCALGADERATTGSELAADAMTSWQAALCPTGTVYGYTELGEPDTRARLTNDGASGLAFTTRALGADAGTTAPSDTTVYAPVALSGTVIGFTVERRPKAGAPDSVRKLAGTKVESIDLSPRLAAKLLTESYRNSPWGAVLGDRAATGYGWAKSNPAGLASDPEFIALNPEFADLSVSETPATDTDLITSLGHSDSARALWQWILADKEARGFLAGASDDWGMRVNPYYSTNADLNPTGAPFDPGTADDYPKSDPWCTIPPGTDATVKQCMTDFHPYVEDMHSGALHTRRADTLWKSSWDALANPPAFKSPGPQTVGSRFVITVTDAASAERYGLQTARLRNTAGKFVAPGTASLTAAAASATGSGAPEITQAKATAEGAYPLAQLVYAAVRPAKIGKTARKDYAALLRYAAGAGQTSGADPGLLPAGYAPLSTALRTKATDAADALVHYTAPAPSSSAGGGSDGGSTGGSAGGSGGSDSLGSGGGSGGSVSGGSAGGATDGSTGGDSGTTPSADASPTPSDKPSYDGGKAVQTTALGTTPDDPANSLRYAVPVGAALGAMAGIGAPFAGGSRLRLPLRIPLPGGRGLTIPALTLPERLRRLLPPGRG
;
A
#
# COMPACT_ATOMS: atom_id res chain seq x y z
N MET A 1 26.50 23.46 36.55
CA MET A 1 26.53 22.28 35.64
C MET A 1 25.43 21.25 35.91
N ASN A 2 25.13 20.85 37.16
CA ASN A 2 24.11 19.82 37.44
C ASN A 2 22.66 20.17 37.05
N ARG A 3 22.25 21.45 37.12
CA ARG A 3 20.88 21.86 36.70
C ARG A 3 20.69 21.84 35.19
N VAL A 4 21.71 22.25 34.42
CA VAL A 4 21.69 22.24 32.95
C VAL A 4 21.70 20.80 32.42
N ARG A 5 22.50 19.91 33.02
CA ARG A 5 22.52 18.48 32.67
C ARG A 5 21.17 17.78 32.94
N ARG A 6 20.50 18.11 34.06
CA ARG A 6 19.15 17.59 34.37
C ARG A 6 18.06 18.15 33.45
N LEU A 7 18.18 19.39 33.01
CA LEU A 7 17.25 20.00 32.04
C LEU A 7 17.40 19.34 30.66
N LEU A 8 18.64 19.17 30.18
CA LEU A 8 18.95 18.46 28.94
C LEU A 8 18.45 17.01 28.94
N LEU A 9 18.69 16.27 30.04
CA LEU A 9 18.18 14.90 30.19
C LEU A 9 16.65 14.83 30.13
N ARG A 10 15.93 15.82 30.66
CA ARG A 10 14.46 15.86 30.64
C ARG A 10 13.89 16.27 29.29
N VAL A 11 14.55 17.19 28.58
CA VAL A 11 14.17 17.57 27.21
C VAL A 11 14.39 16.41 26.25
N VAL A 12 15.52 15.71 26.37
CA VAL A 12 15.82 14.52 25.55
C VAL A 12 14.85 13.37 25.87
N ALA A 13 14.55 13.12 27.15
CA ALA A 13 13.56 12.12 27.54
C ALA A 13 12.14 12.49 27.08
N GLY A 14 11.75 13.77 27.19
CA GLY A 14 10.46 14.27 26.71
C GLY A 14 10.33 14.17 25.19
N ALA A 15 11.37 14.52 24.44
CA ALA A 15 11.41 14.38 22.99
C ALA A 15 11.39 12.91 22.54
N ALA A 16 12.08 12.02 23.24
CA ALA A 16 12.08 10.58 22.95
C ALA A 16 10.71 9.94 23.23
N VAL A 17 10.07 10.27 24.36
CA VAL A 17 8.72 9.79 24.69
C VAL A 17 7.68 10.38 23.73
N GLY A 18 7.81 11.66 23.35
CA GLY A 18 6.94 12.30 22.37
C GLY A 18 7.10 11.71 20.95
N ALA A 19 8.32 11.38 20.54
CA ALA A 19 8.61 10.68 19.30
C ALA A 19 8.00 9.26 19.29
N LEU A 20 8.16 8.50 20.38
CA LEU A 20 7.58 7.17 20.54
C LEU A 20 6.05 7.19 20.61
N ALA A 21 5.45 8.19 21.25
CA ALA A 21 4.00 8.40 21.25
C ALA A 21 3.47 8.80 19.87
N GLY A 22 4.22 9.62 19.11
CA GLY A 22 3.89 9.96 17.72
C GLY A 22 3.93 8.74 16.81
N LEU A 23 4.95 7.88 16.95
CA LEU A 23 5.04 6.58 16.27
C LEU A 23 3.90 5.62 16.69
N GLY A 24 3.51 5.60 17.96
CA GLY A 24 2.42 4.76 18.46
C GLY A 24 1.04 5.17 17.93
N VAL A 25 0.77 6.47 17.77
CA VAL A 25 -0.50 6.96 17.21
C VAL A 25 -0.58 6.77 15.69
N ALA A 26 0.55 6.89 14.98
CA ALA A 26 0.62 6.65 13.53
C ALA A 26 0.51 5.15 13.17
N GLN A 27 0.95 4.25 14.05
CA GLN A 27 0.82 2.79 13.87
C GLN A 27 -0.49 2.21 14.43
N ALA A 28 -1.30 2.99 15.15
CA ALA A 28 -2.57 2.54 15.74
C ALA A 28 -3.80 2.93 14.90
N ALA A 29 -3.62 3.55 13.74
CA ALA A 29 -4.71 3.88 12.84
C ALA A 29 -4.93 2.73 11.86
N GLY A 30 -5.75 1.76 12.29
CA GLY A 30 -6.03 0.57 11.49
C GLY A 30 -6.76 0.90 10.18
N PRO A 31 -6.41 0.27 9.05
CA PRO A 31 -7.29 0.20 7.89
C PRO A 31 -8.64 -0.44 8.23
N ALA A 32 -9.74 0.30 8.11
CA ALA A 32 -11.07 -0.31 8.15
C ALA A 32 -11.51 -0.68 6.72
N THR A 33 -12.42 -1.65 6.56
CA THR A 33 -12.71 -2.36 5.30
C THR A 33 -14.04 -1.97 4.66
N ALA A 34 -14.16 -2.19 3.34
CA ALA A 34 -15.34 -1.83 2.55
C ALA A 34 -16.57 -2.73 2.79
N ALA A 35 -17.78 -2.15 2.68
CA ALA A 35 -19.01 -2.93 2.75
C ALA A 35 -19.25 -3.70 1.46
N SER A 36 -19.84 -4.90 1.58
CA SER A 36 -20.23 -5.71 0.44
C SER A 36 -21.75 -5.83 0.31
N GLY A 37 -22.20 -6.01 -0.94
CA GLY A 37 -23.54 -6.49 -1.28
C GLY A 37 -24.69 -5.77 -0.59
N ALA A 38 -25.31 -6.44 0.39
CA ALA A 38 -26.53 -6.00 1.05
C ALA A 38 -26.34 -4.77 1.97
N ASP A 39 -25.21 -4.68 2.68
CA ASP A 39 -24.93 -3.56 3.58
C ASP A 39 -24.60 -2.29 2.78
N ALA A 40 -23.82 -2.43 1.70
CA ALA A 40 -23.59 -1.36 0.74
C ALA A 40 -24.92 -0.87 0.12
N ALA A 41 -25.72 -1.80 -0.43
CA ALA A 41 -27.01 -1.47 -1.04
C ALA A 41 -28.01 -0.80 -0.07
N SER A 42 -27.92 -1.08 1.24
CA SER A 42 -28.81 -0.49 2.24
C SER A 42 -28.57 0.99 2.52
N SER A 43 -27.36 1.51 2.21
CA SER A 43 -26.98 2.92 2.39
C SER A 43 -26.85 3.66 1.06
N ALA A 44 -27.28 3.06 -0.06
CA ALA A 44 -27.20 3.71 -1.34
C ALA A 44 -28.09 4.97 -1.40
N VAL A 45 -27.56 6.06 -1.93
CA VAL A 45 -28.26 7.34 -2.07
C VAL A 45 -28.31 7.74 -3.54
N THR A 46 -29.53 7.98 -4.04
CA THR A 46 -29.75 8.54 -5.37
C THR A 46 -30.22 9.98 -5.28
N VAL A 47 -29.52 10.90 -5.97
CA VAL A 47 -29.86 12.32 -6.04
C VAL A 47 -29.98 12.74 -7.50
N SER A 48 -30.98 13.56 -7.80
CA SER A 48 -31.13 14.13 -9.14
C SER A 48 -30.17 15.30 -9.35
N GLY A 49 -29.69 15.48 -10.57
CA GLY A 49 -28.97 16.69 -10.96
C GLY A 49 -29.87 17.93 -10.91
N ARG A 50 -29.31 19.07 -11.32
CA ARG A 50 -29.99 20.38 -11.29
C ARG A 50 -29.61 21.21 -12.51
N GLY A 51 -30.33 22.30 -12.73
CA GLY A 51 -30.10 23.15 -13.90
C GLY A 51 -30.31 22.36 -15.18
N GLU A 52 -29.33 22.39 -16.08
CA GLU A 52 -29.32 21.60 -17.31
C GLU A 52 -29.23 20.08 -17.06
N PHE A 53 -28.79 19.64 -15.88
CA PHE A 53 -28.62 18.23 -15.51
C PHE A 53 -29.78 17.64 -14.71
N LYS A 54 -30.93 18.32 -14.62
CA LYS A 54 -32.07 17.90 -13.77
C LYS A 54 -32.57 16.48 -14.03
N ASP A 55 -32.39 16.00 -15.27
CA ASP A 55 -32.85 14.69 -15.69
C ASP A 55 -31.87 13.58 -15.27
N MET A 56 -30.58 13.91 -15.11
CA MET A 56 -29.56 12.97 -14.63
C MET A 56 -29.86 12.50 -13.21
N LYS A 57 -29.63 11.21 -12.97
CA LYS A 57 -29.70 10.59 -11.64
C LYS A 57 -28.34 10.09 -11.24
N PHE A 58 -27.82 10.54 -10.11
CA PHE A 58 -26.55 10.10 -9.55
C PHE A 58 -26.80 9.18 -8.36
N THR A 59 -26.22 7.99 -8.35
CA THR A 59 -26.33 7.01 -7.28
C THR A 59 -24.96 6.74 -6.69
N VAL A 60 -24.83 6.98 -5.38
CA VAL A 60 -23.68 6.57 -4.58
C VAL A 60 -24.04 5.26 -3.89
N GLY A 61 -23.29 4.20 -4.20
CA GLY A 61 -23.63 2.82 -3.83
C GLY A 61 -23.44 2.46 -2.36
N GLN A 62 -22.76 3.30 -1.58
CA GLN A 62 -22.59 3.18 -0.14
C GLN A 62 -22.29 4.55 0.47
N THR A 63 -22.96 4.93 1.55
CA THR A 63 -22.70 6.21 2.25
C THR A 63 -22.45 6.08 3.75
N THR A 64 -22.57 4.89 4.33
CA THR A 64 -22.32 4.66 5.77
C THR A 64 -21.29 3.55 5.97
N HIS A 65 -20.76 3.45 7.21
CA HIS A 65 -19.73 2.48 7.57
C HIS A 65 -18.49 2.59 6.67
N LEU A 66 -18.18 3.82 6.23
CA LEU A 66 -17.11 4.07 5.28
C LEU A 66 -15.76 4.08 5.98
N THR A 67 -14.76 3.63 5.24
CA THR A 67 -13.37 3.57 5.65
C THR A 67 -12.52 4.17 4.54
N SER A 68 -11.22 3.88 4.51
CA SER A 68 -10.42 4.16 3.31
C SER A 68 -10.69 3.03 2.31
N GLN A 69 -11.50 3.32 1.28
CA GLN A 69 -12.05 2.32 0.36
C GLN A 69 -12.55 2.97 -0.93
N ALA A 70 -12.82 2.16 -1.96
CA ALA A 70 -13.60 2.60 -3.11
C ALA A 70 -15.11 2.46 -2.87
N ILE A 71 -15.88 3.41 -3.37
CA ILE A 71 -17.34 3.33 -3.49
C ILE A 71 -17.76 3.53 -4.94
N THR A 72 -18.83 2.86 -5.36
CA THR A 72 -19.37 3.03 -6.71
C THR A 72 -20.20 4.32 -6.77
N VAL A 73 -19.85 5.20 -7.70
CA VAL A 73 -20.70 6.31 -8.14
C VAL A 73 -21.18 6.00 -9.55
N SER A 74 -22.49 6.03 -9.78
CA SER A 74 -23.06 5.77 -11.10
C SER A 74 -24.09 6.82 -11.47
N TRP A 75 -24.32 7.03 -12.75
CA TRP A 75 -25.36 7.92 -13.23
C TRP A 75 -26.05 7.42 -14.48
N SER A 76 -27.25 7.92 -14.71
CA SER A 76 -28.09 7.67 -15.90
C SER A 76 -28.62 8.99 -16.47
N ASP A 77 -29.20 8.90 -17.66
CA ASP A 77 -29.91 9.99 -18.33
C ASP A 77 -29.03 11.22 -18.60
N GLY A 78 -27.72 11.01 -18.72
CA GLY A 78 -26.76 12.04 -19.12
C GLY A 78 -26.62 12.18 -20.63
N THR A 79 -26.12 13.33 -21.06
CA THR A 79 -25.63 13.51 -22.43
C THR A 79 -24.28 12.80 -22.58
N PRO A 80 -24.02 12.07 -23.68
CA PRO A 80 -22.73 11.45 -23.91
C PRO A 80 -21.58 12.46 -23.94
N THR A 81 -20.48 12.15 -23.27
CA THR A 81 -19.30 13.01 -23.23
C THR A 81 -18.73 13.24 -24.62
N THR A 82 -18.41 14.50 -24.93
CA THR A 82 -17.74 14.90 -26.16
C THR A 82 -16.25 15.11 -25.94
N PHE A 83 -15.46 15.03 -27.03
CA PHE A 83 -14.00 15.20 -26.99
C PHE A 83 -13.55 16.19 -28.06
N ALA A 84 -12.50 16.96 -27.77
CA ALA A 84 -11.78 17.80 -28.71
C ALA A 84 -10.40 17.18 -28.98
N GLY A 85 -10.29 16.36 -30.02
CA GLY A 85 -9.13 15.48 -30.18
C GLY A 85 -9.12 14.40 -29.10
N THR A 86 -8.09 14.41 -28.23
CA THR A 86 -7.98 13.50 -27.07
C THR A 86 -8.43 14.15 -25.75
N LEU A 87 -8.76 15.45 -25.76
CA LEU A 87 -9.15 16.20 -24.57
C LEU A 87 -10.64 16.05 -24.30
N PHE A 88 -11.03 16.02 -23.02
CA PHE A 88 -12.44 16.14 -22.63
C PHE A 88 -12.96 17.52 -23.04
N ASN A 89 -14.21 17.57 -23.47
CA ASN A 89 -14.81 18.78 -24.03
C ASN A 89 -16.07 19.18 -23.22
N THR A 90 -17.19 18.47 -23.39
CA THR A 90 -18.44 18.70 -22.63
C THR A 90 -19.05 17.40 -22.13
N ASP A 91 -20.03 17.51 -21.23
CA ASP A 91 -20.92 16.44 -20.79
C ASP A 91 -20.19 15.31 -20.05
N PHE A 92 -19.29 15.69 -19.14
CA PHE A 92 -18.55 14.80 -18.25
C PHE A 92 -18.85 15.13 -16.78
N VAL A 93 -18.42 14.24 -15.89
CA VAL A 93 -18.68 14.33 -14.46
C VAL A 93 -17.38 14.44 -13.70
N GLN A 94 -17.31 15.37 -12.75
CA GLN A 94 -16.17 15.51 -11.84
C GLN A 94 -16.60 15.14 -10.42
N ILE A 95 -15.74 14.47 -9.67
CA ILE A 95 -16.08 13.95 -8.34
C ILE A 95 -14.95 14.28 -7.37
N MET A 96 -15.28 14.76 -6.17
CA MET A 96 -14.30 15.14 -5.16
C MET A 96 -14.83 14.87 -3.76
N GLN A 97 -13.90 14.71 -2.81
CA GLN A 97 -14.23 14.63 -1.40
C GLN A 97 -14.08 15.99 -0.73
N CYS A 98 -15.03 16.32 0.13
CA CYS A 98 -15.06 17.59 0.84
C CYS A 98 -15.33 17.38 2.33
N TRP A 99 -14.97 18.38 3.13
CA TRP A 99 -15.29 18.42 4.55
C TRP A 99 -16.06 19.70 4.89
N GLY A 100 -16.64 19.74 6.09
CA GLY A 100 -17.33 20.92 6.62
C GLY A 100 -18.82 20.71 6.81
N ASP A 101 -19.42 21.68 7.49
CA ASP A 101 -20.87 21.73 7.67
C ASP A 101 -21.55 22.28 6.40
N ASP A 102 -22.86 22.17 6.35
CA ASP A 102 -23.64 22.80 5.29
C ASP A 102 -23.40 24.33 5.28
N ASP A 103 -23.01 24.87 4.13
CA ASP A 103 -22.77 26.31 3.97
C ASP A 103 -24.05 27.10 3.62
N GLY A 104 -25.16 26.39 3.40
CA GLY A 104 -26.47 26.96 3.10
C GLY A 104 -26.60 27.55 1.69
N THR A 105 -25.59 27.39 0.82
CA THR A 105 -25.59 27.96 -0.54
C THR A 105 -26.61 27.28 -1.46
N VAL A 106 -26.93 26.01 -1.21
CA VAL A 106 -27.94 25.23 -1.95
C VAL A 106 -28.91 24.57 -0.96
N PRO A 107 -29.98 25.27 -0.51
CA PRO A 107 -30.87 24.75 0.53
C PRO A 107 -31.56 23.43 0.20
N SER A 108 -31.80 23.14 -1.09
CA SER A 108 -32.42 21.90 -1.54
C SER A 108 -31.46 20.69 -1.58
N ASN A 109 -30.15 20.94 -1.47
CA ASN A 109 -29.12 19.90 -1.38
C ASN A 109 -27.99 20.41 -0.47
N PRO A 110 -28.19 20.34 0.87
CA PRO A 110 -27.20 20.74 1.86
C PRO A 110 -25.82 20.16 1.57
N GLY A 111 -24.76 20.93 1.80
CA GLY A 111 -23.40 20.49 1.52
C GLY A 111 -22.35 21.54 1.81
N PRO A 112 -21.06 21.16 1.72
CA PRO A 112 -19.97 21.99 2.19
C PRO A 112 -19.68 23.15 1.23
N SER A 113 -18.87 24.09 1.71
CA SER A 113 -18.31 25.13 0.85
C SER A 113 -17.36 24.54 -0.20
N ARG A 114 -17.39 25.10 -1.41
CA ARG A 114 -16.46 24.79 -2.52
C ARG A 114 -14.98 24.96 -2.13
N THR A 115 -14.70 25.78 -1.10
CA THR A 115 -13.35 25.99 -0.59
C THR A 115 -12.85 24.85 0.30
N GLN A 116 -13.69 23.88 0.66
CA GLN A 116 -13.37 22.79 1.58
C GLN A 116 -13.28 21.42 0.88
N CYS A 117 -13.15 21.47 -0.46
CA CYS A 117 -13.08 20.30 -1.32
C CYS A 117 -11.66 20.07 -1.80
N GLN A 118 -11.20 18.83 -1.63
CA GLN A 118 -9.94 18.33 -2.17
C GLN A 118 -10.11 18.20 -3.68
N TYR A 119 -9.73 19.27 -4.39
CA TYR A 119 -9.82 19.36 -5.84
C TYR A 119 -8.74 20.27 -6.42
N GLY A 120 -8.27 19.96 -7.62
CA GLY A 120 -7.36 20.71 -8.48
C GLY A 120 -5.90 20.31 -8.34
N ALA A 121 -5.62 19.04 -8.05
CA ALA A 121 -4.28 18.48 -7.92
C ALA A 121 -3.71 17.94 -9.24
N SER A 122 -4.32 18.27 -10.39
CA SER A 122 -3.83 17.89 -11.72
C SER A 122 -2.35 18.22 -11.98
N PRO A 123 -1.68 17.48 -12.89
CA PRO A 123 -0.25 17.66 -13.16
C PRO A 123 0.10 19.06 -13.69
N THR A 124 1.23 19.60 -13.23
CA THR A 124 1.67 20.98 -13.53
C THR A 124 2.68 21.10 -14.68
N THR A 125 3.37 20.01 -15.07
CA THR A 125 4.57 20.09 -15.94
C THR A 125 4.43 19.40 -17.30
N ASP A 126 3.68 18.31 -17.41
CA ASP A 126 3.39 17.65 -18.69
C ASP A 126 1.88 17.55 -18.92
N ARG A 127 1.36 18.51 -19.70
CA ARG A 127 -0.04 18.55 -20.15
C ARG A 127 -0.22 18.07 -21.58
N GLY A 128 0.87 17.70 -22.29
CA GLY A 128 0.79 17.32 -23.72
C GLY A 128 0.01 16.02 -23.96
N SER A 129 -0.08 15.18 -22.93
CA SER A 129 -0.82 13.91 -22.93
C SER A 129 -1.99 13.88 -21.95
N TRP A 130 -2.26 14.99 -21.25
CA TRP A 130 -3.29 15.05 -20.21
C TRP A 130 -4.66 15.43 -20.80
N PRO A 131 -5.77 14.81 -20.38
CA PRO A 131 -7.09 15.06 -20.95
C PRO A 131 -7.71 16.43 -20.64
N GLY A 132 -7.16 17.17 -19.66
CA GLY A 132 -7.67 18.47 -19.20
C GLY A 132 -6.92 19.69 -19.75
N ASN A 133 -7.45 20.90 -19.50
CA ASN A 133 -7.01 22.15 -20.14
C ASN A 133 -6.55 23.27 -19.17
N ASP A 134 -6.18 22.95 -17.92
CA ASP A 134 -5.73 23.85 -16.84
C ASP A 134 -6.81 24.68 -16.18
N TYR A 135 -8.02 24.67 -16.75
CA TYR A 135 -9.15 25.40 -16.20
C TYR A 135 -10.19 24.47 -15.59
N ASP A 136 -10.52 23.37 -16.28
CA ASP A 136 -11.49 22.38 -15.83
C ASP A 136 -10.93 21.41 -14.77
N ASP A 137 -9.63 21.18 -14.79
CA ASP A 137 -8.93 20.20 -13.95
C ASP A 137 -8.19 20.81 -12.75
N THR A 138 -8.38 22.12 -12.52
CA THR A 138 -7.71 22.86 -11.45
C THR A 138 -8.68 23.77 -10.69
N ARG A 139 -8.17 24.50 -9.70
CA ARG A 139 -8.94 25.53 -8.97
C ARG A 139 -8.85 26.92 -9.61
N LYS A 140 -8.25 27.03 -10.80
CA LYS A 140 -8.12 28.29 -11.52
C LYS A 140 -9.47 28.74 -12.09
N ILE A 141 -9.74 30.02 -11.93
CA ILE A 141 -10.91 30.71 -12.46
C ILE A 141 -10.45 31.81 -13.39
N PHE A 142 -10.87 31.73 -14.65
CA PHE A 142 -10.64 32.74 -15.66
C PHE A 142 -11.97 33.13 -16.31
N TYR A 143 -12.20 34.44 -16.42
CA TYR A 143 -13.38 35.00 -17.11
C TYR A 143 -12.91 35.75 -18.35
N SER A 144 -13.40 35.33 -19.52
CA SER A 144 -13.08 35.95 -20.80
C SER A 144 -13.90 37.23 -21.08
N ALA A 145 -14.96 37.48 -20.31
CA ALA A 145 -15.84 38.66 -20.41
C ALA A 145 -16.12 39.31 -19.03
N ASP A 146 -16.92 40.39 -19.02
CA ASP A 146 -17.17 41.25 -17.85
C ASP A 146 -17.61 40.44 -16.60
N PRO A 147 -16.88 40.59 -15.46
CA PRO A 147 -17.13 39.87 -14.21
C PRO A 147 -18.54 40.02 -13.64
N THR A 148 -19.31 41.04 -14.05
CA THR A 148 -20.70 41.24 -13.60
C THR A 148 -21.67 40.15 -14.06
N ASN A 149 -21.31 39.35 -15.07
CA ASN A 149 -22.10 38.20 -15.54
C ASN A 149 -21.69 36.86 -14.94
N TYR A 150 -20.54 36.82 -14.26
CA TYR A 150 -20.00 35.61 -13.63
C TYR A 150 -20.21 35.67 -12.11
N GLY A 151 -20.31 34.52 -11.44
CA GLY A 151 -20.47 34.52 -9.99
C GLY A 151 -19.28 35.22 -9.29
N GLN A 152 -19.55 35.83 -8.13
CA GLN A 152 -18.55 36.49 -7.29
C GLN A 152 -17.64 35.43 -6.65
N ASP A 153 -16.68 34.92 -7.42
CA ASP A 153 -15.69 33.97 -6.92
C ASP A 153 -14.59 34.68 -6.12
N ASP A 154 -14.17 34.02 -5.04
CA ASP A 154 -13.00 34.41 -4.25
C ASP A 154 -11.73 34.12 -5.06
N ARG A 155 -11.40 34.99 -6.02
CA ARG A 155 -10.31 34.80 -6.99
C ARG A 155 -8.99 35.33 -6.44
N TYR A 156 -8.36 34.55 -5.58
CA TYR A 156 -7.06 34.93 -5.01
C TYR A 156 -5.97 34.93 -6.09
N GLY A 157 -5.01 35.86 -5.96
CA GLY A 157 -3.91 36.02 -6.91
C GLY A 157 -4.28 36.77 -8.20
N ALA A 158 -5.55 37.07 -8.45
CA ALA A 158 -5.97 37.84 -9.62
C ALA A 158 -5.51 39.30 -9.53
N ALA A 159 -4.70 39.75 -10.50
CA ALA A 159 -4.19 41.12 -10.55
C ALA A 159 -5.27 42.16 -10.92
N ASN A 160 -6.34 41.73 -11.58
CA ASN A 160 -7.50 42.55 -11.97
C ASN A 160 -8.70 41.63 -12.25
N PRO A 161 -9.92 42.17 -12.48
CA PRO A 161 -11.13 41.36 -12.64
C PRO A 161 -11.12 40.37 -13.83
N ASN A 162 -10.25 40.59 -14.83
CA ASN A 162 -10.11 39.71 -15.99
C ASN A 162 -8.81 38.87 -15.95
N ALA A 163 -8.00 39.00 -14.89
CA ALA A 163 -6.80 38.18 -14.69
C ALA A 163 -7.18 36.83 -14.05
N PRO A 164 -6.47 35.73 -14.36
CA PRO A 164 -6.72 34.45 -13.70
C PRO A 164 -6.50 34.55 -12.19
N GLY A 165 -7.33 33.85 -11.42
CA GLY A 165 -7.18 33.69 -9.97
C GLY A 165 -7.55 32.28 -9.54
N GLU A 166 -7.41 31.95 -8.27
CA GLU A 166 -7.68 30.61 -7.74
C GLU A 166 -8.72 30.64 -6.63
N VAL A 167 -9.61 29.64 -6.61
CA VAL A 167 -10.47 29.37 -5.45
C VAL A 167 -9.61 28.77 -4.34
N PRO A 168 -9.59 29.35 -3.13
CA PRO A 168 -8.73 28.86 -2.06
C PRO A 168 -9.17 27.48 -1.58
N PHE A 169 -8.23 26.72 -1.03
CA PHE A 169 -8.53 25.52 -0.24
C PHE A 169 -8.39 25.80 1.25
N LYS A 170 -9.36 25.35 2.05
CA LYS A 170 -9.38 25.47 3.51
C LYS A 170 -9.48 24.09 4.12
N SER A 171 -8.49 23.71 4.91
CA SER A 171 -8.45 22.43 5.64
C SER A 171 -9.19 22.48 6.98
N VAL A 172 -9.48 21.30 7.51
CA VAL A 172 -10.17 21.09 8.79
C VAL A 172 -9.46 21.71 9.99
N ASP A 173 -8.13 21.83 9.94
CA ASP A 173 -7.31 22.46 10.98
C ASP A 173 -7.26 24.00 10.89
N GLY A 174 -7.89 24.57 9.85
CA GLY A 174 -7.95 26.01 9.61
C GLY A 174 -6.86 26.57 8.70
N THR A 175 -5.92 25.74 8.21
CA THR A 175 -4.96 26.15 7.18
C THR A 175 -5.70 26.57 5.90
N VAL A 176 -5.25 27.65 5.26
CA VAL A 176 -5.82 28.16 4.00
C VAL A 176 -4.72 28.31 2.97
N ILE A 177 -4.89 27.66 1.82
CA ILE A 177 -4.03 27.79 0.64
C ILE A 177 -4.76 28.69 -0.36
N THR A 178 -4.20 29.87 -0.63
CA THR A 178 -4.83 30.91 -1.48
C THR A 178 -4.18 31.06 -2.85
N SER A 179 -3.05 30.42 -3.10
CA SER A 179 -2.31 30.50 -4.37
C SER A 179 -1.41 29.29 -4.52
N GLY A 180 -1.17 28.84 -5.75
CA GLY A 180 -0.42 27.60 -5.97
C GLY A 180 -1.17 26.41 -5.37
N THR A 181 -2.51 26.44 -5.51
CA THR A 181 -3.38 25.39 -4.97
C THR A 181 -3.23 24.07 -5.72
N GLN A 182 -2.73 24.12 -6.96
CA GLN A 182 -2.29 22.96 -7.73
C GLN A 182 -1.06 22.32 -7.06
N ASN A 183 -1.16 21.05 -6.66
CA ASN A 183 -0.08 20.31 -6.01
C ASN A 183 0.50 21.03 -4.78
N ASN A 184 -0.35 21.25 -3.78
CA ASN A 184 -0.02 22.00 -2.58
C ASN A 184 0.50 21.08 -1.45
N PRO A 185 0.99 21.63 -0.32
CA PRO A 185 1.54 20.81 0.77
C PRO A 185 0.54 19.87 1.47
N LEU A 186 -0.76 20.00 1.23
CA LEU A 186 -1.80 19.17 1.85
C LEU A 186 -2.26 18.02 0.95
N PHE A 187 -2.25 18.22 -0.37
CA PHE A 187 -2.56 17.21 -1.37
C PHE A 187 -1.97 17.57 -2.74
N ASN A 188 -1.65 16.54 -3.53
CA ASN A 188 -1.11 16.62 -4.87
C ASN A 188 -1.72 15.52 -5.76
N ARG A 189 -1.33 15.45 -7.04
CA ARG A 189 -1.79 14.45 -8.01
C ARG A 189 -1.67 13.00 -7.51
N ASN A 190 -0.66 12.70 -6.70
CA ASN A 190 -0.39 11.34 -6.22
C ASN A 190 -1.24 10.96 -5.01
N THR A 191 -1.69 11.96 -4.23
CA THR A 191 -2.38 11.76 -2.96
C THR A 191 -3.86 12.11 -3.01
N THR A 192 -4.28 12.86 -4.03
CA THR A 192 -5.67 13.26 -4.21
C THR A 192 -6.56 12.05 -4.55
N ASN A 193 -7.83 12.09 -4.12
CA ASN A 193 -8.86 11.15 -4.54
C ASN A 193 -9.82 11.70 -5.61
N GLU A 194 -9.55 12.90 -6.12
CA GLU A 194 -10.40 13.53 -7.13
C GLU A 194 -10.53 12.68 -8.40
N VAL A 195 -11.68 12.80 -9.03
CA VAL A 195 -11.93 12.32 -10.38
C VAL A 195 -12.12 13.56 -11.24
N ASP A 196 -11.06 13.93 -11.96
CA ASP A 196 -11.07 15.11 -12.83
C ASP A 196 -12.04 14.96 -13.99
N PHE A 197 -12.14 13.75 -14.54
CA PHE A 197 -12.95 13.46 -15.71
C PHE A 197 -13.55 12.07 -15.60
N ALA A 198 -14.88 11.97 -15.51
CA ALA A 198 -15.61 10.73 -15.61
C ALA A 198 -16.53 10.78 -16.83
N ARG A 199 -16.43 9.74 -17.69
CA ARG A 199 -17.10 9.69 -18.99
C ARG A 199 -18.56 9.26 -18.85
N THR A 200 -19.46 10.00 -19.47
CA THR A 200 -20.82 9.56 -19.77
C THR A 200 -20.83 8.82 -21.11
N GLY A 201 -21.27 7.57 -21.09
CA GLY A 201 -21.35 6.66 -22.22
C GLY A 201 -22.39 7.10 -23.27
N ALA A 202 -22.37 6.41 -24.41
CA ALA A 202 -23.29 6.69 -25.53
C ALA A 202 -24.76 6.39 -25.19
N ASP A 203 -25.02 5.61 -24.14
CA ASP A 203 -26.35 5.30 -23.60
C ASP A 203 -26.80 6.28 -22.51
N GLY A 204 -26.00 7.31 -22.23
CA GLY A 204 -26.26 8.30 -21.18
C GLY A 204 -25.95 7.81 -19.76
N SER A 205 -25.36 6.63 -19.62
CA SER A 205 -24.94 6.10 -18.32
C SER A 205 -23.45 6.34 -18.06
N GLY A 206 -23.05 6.36 -16.78
CA GLY A 206 -21.64 6.32 -16.42
C GLY A 206 -21.44 5.73 -15.04
N LYS A 207 -20.22 5.28 -14.77
CA LYS A 207 -19.84 4.61 -13.53
C LYS A 207 -18.37 4.86 -13.22
N GLU A 208 -18.09 5.27 -11.98
CA GLU A 208 -16.75 5.45 -11.45
C GLU A 208 -16.62 4.79 -10.08
N PHE A 209 -15.41 4.35 -9.74
CA PHE A 209 -15.08 3.85 -8.40
C PHE A 209 -14.26 4.93 -7.68
N PHE A 210 -14.94 5.67 -6.81
CA PHE A 210 -14.37 6.80 -6.10
C PHE A 210 -13.74 6.34 -4.79
N GLU A 211 -12.46 6.64 -4.57
CA GLU A 211 -11.79 6.38 -3.29
C GLU A 211 -12.21 7.42 -2.26
N VAL A 212 -12.93 6.97 -1.24
CA VAL A 212 -13.14 7.77 -0.05
C VAL A 212 -11.92 7.63 0.86
N GLN A 213 -11.43 8.76 1.35
CA GLN A 213 -10.24 8.85 2.20
C GLN A 213 -10.66 9.21 3.62
N THR A 214 -10.05 8.57 4.61
CA THR A 214 -10.25 8.95 6.02
C THR A 214 -9.23 10.01 6.41
N ALA A 215 -9.23 10.43 7.67
CA ALA A 215 -8.19 11.31 8.20
C ALA A 215 -6.78 10.70 8.21
N ASN A 216 -6.63 9.39 8.01
CA ASN A 216 -5.31 8.76 7.89
C ASN A 216 -4.64 9.13 6.56
N GLU A 217 -5.41 9.09 5.48
CA GLU A 217 -4.94 9.37 4.11
C GLU A 217 -5.06 10.86 3.78
N ALA A 218 -6.15 11.52 4.19
CA ALA A 218 -6.41 12.93 3.98
C ALA A 218 -6.66 13.67 5.31
N PRO A 219 -5.63 13.90 6.15
CA PRO A 219 -5.77 14.58 7.44
C PRO A 219 -6.40 15.97 7.33
N HIS A 220 -6.19 16.65 6.20
CA HIS A 220 -6.71 17.98 5.92
C HIS A 220 -8.24 18.01 5.71
N LEU A 221 -8.90 16.87 5.49
CA LEU A 221 -10.36 16.72 5.48
C LEU A 221 -10.91 16.28 6.85
N GLY A 222 -10.15 15.47 7.60
CA GLY A 222 -10.51 15.04 8.95
C GLY A 222 -11.65 14.03 9.04
N CYS A 223 -11.97 13.34 7.94
CA CYS A 223 -13.08 12.39 7.87
C CYS A 223 -12.88 11.20 8.83
N GLY A 224 -13.93 10.83 9.57
CA GLY A 224 -13.90 9.74 10.55
C GLY A 224 -13.25 10.07 11.89
N ILE A 225 -12.62 11.24 12.08
CA ILE A 225 -12.11 11.65 13.40
C ILE A 225 -13.29 11.75 14.40
N PRO A 226 -13.21 11.17 15.60
CA PRO A 226 -14.22 11.38 16.64
C PRO A 226 -14.31 12.86 17.04
N VAL A 227 -15.47 13.48 16.83
CA VAL A 227 -15.76 14.87 17.22
C VAL A 227 -16.88 14.88 18.24
N THR A 228 -16.67 15.57 19.36
CA THR A 228 -17.70 15.79 20.38
C THR A 228 -18.47 17.06 20.07
N GLN A 229 -19.76 16.93 19.76
CA GLN A 229 -20.68 18.04 19.61
C GLN A 229 -21.87 17.84 20.54
N ASN A 230 -22.25 18.87 21.29
CA ASN A 230 -23.39 18.85 22.22
C ASN A 230 -23.40 17.66 23.20
N GLY A 231 -22.23 17.19 23.62
CA GLY A 231 -22.07 16.07 24.56
C GLY A 231 -22.14 14.68 23.93
N ALA A 232 -22.37 14.55 22.61
CA ALA A 232 -22.28 13.31 21.87
C ALA A 232 -20.97 13.26 21.06
N THR A 233 -20.25 12.15 21.13
CA THR A 233 -19.06 11.90 20.30
C THR A 233 -19.44 11.01 19.14
N ALA A 234 -19.21 11.49 17.91
CA ALA A 234 -19.43 10.73 16.69
C ALA A 234 -18.26 10.95 15.72
N PRO A 235 -17.97 9.99 14.82
CA PRO A 235 -17.03 10.22 13.73
C PRO A 235 -17.46 11.42 12.88
N ARG A 236 -16.50 12.24 12.44
CA ARG A 236 -16.77 13.34 11.51
C ARG A 236 -17.24 12.78 10.17
N ALA A 237 -18.46 13.11 9.80
CA ALA A 237 -18.95 12.93 8.44
C ALA A 237 -18.23 13.88 7.47
N CYS A 238 -18.10 13.44 6.23
CA CYS A 238 -17.63 14.25 5.12
C CYS A 238 -18.65 14.22 3.98
N TRP A 239 -18.26 14.69 2.80
CA TRP A 239 -19.13 14.76 1.65
C TRP A 239 -18.43 14.23 0.42
N LEU A 240 -19.15 13.45 -0.38
CA LEU A 240 -18.86 13.26 -1.78
C LEU A 240 -19.59 14.35 -2.55
N VAL A 241 -18.86 15.10 -3.37
CA VAL A 241 -19.44 16.13 -4.22
C VAL A 241 -19.21 15.78 -5.68
N ILE A 242 -20.30 15.76 -6.44
CA ILE A 242 -20.34 15.53 -7.88
C ILE A 242 -20.67 16.84 -8.57
N VAL A 243 -19.85 17.25 -9.53
CA VAL A 243 -20.07 18.45 -10.34
C VAL A 243 -20.16 18.01 -11.81
N PRO A 244 -21.37 17.89 -12.38
CA PRO A 244 -21.54 17.66 -13.80
C PRO A 244 -21.17 18.92 -14.60
N GLN A 245 -20.49 18.73 -15.72
CA GLN A 245 -20.01 19.78 -16.62
C GLN A 245 -20.71 19.65 -17.97
N GLY A 246 -21.32 20.74 -18.44
CA GLY A 246 -22.28 20.73 -19.54
C GLY A 246 -21.80 21.52 -20.75
N HIS A 247 -22.74 22.06 -21.51
CA HIS A 247 -22.47 22.81 -22.74
C HIS A 247 -22.61 24.33 -22.56
N LEU A 248 -22.82 24.77 -21.32
CA LEU A 248 -22.89 26.18 -20.94
C LEU A 248 -21.57 26.62 -20.32
N ASP A 249 -21.13 27.84 -20.67
CA ASP A 249 -20.01 28.54 -20.07
C ASP A 249 -20.39 29.03 -18.65
N LEU A 250 -19.44 29.60 -17.90
CA LEU A 250 -19.60 30.11 -16.55
C LEU A 250 -20.61 31.29 -16.45
N ASP A 251 -21.12 31.81 -17.56
CA ASP A 251 -22.20 32.81 -17.64
C ASP A 251 -23.59 32.19 -17.91
N GLY A 252 -23.67 30.87 -18.05
CA GLY A 252 -24.90 30.13 -18.34
C GLY A 252 -25.36 30.21 -19.80
N ARG A 253 -24.52 30.69 -20.73
CA ARG A 253 -24.76 30.71 -22.18
C ARG A 253 -23.91 29.65 -22.89
N PRO A 254 -24.28 29.23 -24.11
CA PRO A 254 -23.39 28.40 -24.92
C PRO A 254 -22.04 29.09 -25.18
N TYR A 255 -20.97 28.31 -25.25
CA TYR A 255 -19.60 28.81 -25.47
C TYR A 255 -19.48 29.73 -26.69
N ALA A 256 -18.81 30.87 -26.51
CA ALA A 256 -18.55 31.83 -27.58
C ALA A 256 -17.46 31.36 -28.56
N ASP A 257 -16.50 30.55 -28.08
CA ASP A 257 -15.46 29.91 -28.88
C ASP A 257 -15.63 28.38 -28.83
N HIS A 258 -16.00 27.78 -29.97
CA HIS A 258 -16.18 26.33 -30.10
C HIS A 258 -14.87 25.57 -30.35
N SER A 259 -13.72 26.26 -30.46
CA SER A 259 -12.42 25.65 -30.75
C SER A 259 -11.65 25.20 -29.50
N GLN A 260 -11.97 25.78 -28.33
CA GLN A 260 -11.48 25.36 -27.02
C GLN A 260 -12.62 25.52 -26.01
N VAL A 261 -13.38 24.46 -25.80
CA VAL A 261 -14.44 24.50 -24.79
C VAL A 261 -13.81 24.25 -23.43
N ASN A 262 -14.11 25.16 -22.51
CA ASN A 262 -13.54 25.20 -21.18
C ASN A 262 -14.69 25.23 -20.18
N ALA A 263 -15.03 24.05 -19.64
CA ALA A 263 -16.04 23.92 -18.58
C ALA A 263 -15.77 24.79 -17.35
N GLY A 264 -14.52 25.23 -17.18
CA GLY A 264 -14.05 25.96 -16.01
C GLY A 264 -14.02 25.05 -14.78
N SER A 265 -13.35 25.53 -13.74
CA SER A 265 -13.16 24.74 -12.52
C SER A 265 -14.52 24.29 -11.93
N PRO A 266 -14.65 23.04 -11.45
CA PRO A 266 -15.88 22.60 -10.80
C PRO A 266 -16.15 23.35 -9.51
N VAL A 267 -15.11 23.89 -8.86
CA VAL A 267 -15.25 24.71 -7.64
C VAL A 267 -15.50 26.19 -7.94
N SER A 268 -15.72 26.56 -9.21
CA SER A 268 -16.24 27.89 -9.57
C SER A 268 -17.65 28.08 -9.01
N SER A 269 -17.99 29.30 -8.59
CA SER A 269 -19.32 29.61 -8.05
C SER A 269 -20.46 29.34 -9.05
N THR A 270 -20.20 29.40 -10.36
CA THR A 270 -21.20 29.02 -11.38
C THR A 270 -21.41 27.51 -11.41
N ASN A 271 -20.37 26.71 -11.61
CA ASN A 271 -20.49 25.24 -11.70
C ASN A 271 -20.97 24.65 -10.38
N TRP A 272 -20.54 25.23 -9.24
CA TRP A 272 -20.96 24.82 -7.91
C TRP A 272 -22.49 24.91 -7.71
N LYS A 273 -23.23 25.76 -8.44
CA LYS A 273 -24.71 25.78 -8.36
C LYS A 273 -25.32 24.42 -8.70
N ASN A 274 -24.67 23.66 -9.57
CA ASN A 274 -25.13 22.34 -10.02
C ASN A 274 -24.55 21.17 -9.18
N ARG A 275 -23.70 21.43 -8.18
CA ARG A 275 -23.02 20.40 -7.37
C ARG A 275 -23.94 19.48 -6.58
N ILE A 276 -23.93 18.18 -6.82
CA ILE A 276 -24.63 17.20 -5.99
C ILE A 276 -23.74 16.84 -4.80
N ALA A 277 -24.16 17.19 -3.59
CA ALA A 277 -23.49 16.78 -2.35
C ALA A 277 -24.22 15.59 -1.72
N VAL A 278 -23.46 14.53 -1.40
CA VAL A 278 -23.92 13.32 -0.71
C VAL A 278 -23.09 13.18 0.57
N LYS A 279 -23.77 13.09 1.71
CA LYS A 279 -23.11 12.93 3.01
C LYS A 279 -22.47 11.54 3.10
N LEU A 280 -21.26 11.48 3.65
CA LEU A 280 -20.49 10.26 3.86
C LEU A 280 -20.24 10.08 5.36
N ASP A 281 -20.74 8.97 5.92
CA ASP A 281 -20.58 8.62 7.32
C ASP A 281 -19.52 7.51 7.47
N PHE A 282 -18.44 7.85 8.16
CA PHE A 282 -17.27 6.99 8.33
C PHE A 282 -17.30 6.24 9.65
N ASN A 283 -16.67 5.07 9.66
CA ASN A 283 -16.25 4.42 10.89
C ASN A 283 -15.22 5.31 11.63
N PRO A 284 -15.16 5.25 12.97
CA PRO A 284 -14.25 6.08 13.75
C PRO A 284 -12.78 5.73 13.46
N VAL A 285 -12.01 6.73 13.07
CA VAL A 285 -10.56 6.63 12.92
C VAL A 285 -9.88 6.79 14.29
N GLY A 286 -8.84 6.00 14.54
CA GLY A 286 -7.99 6.17 15.72
C GLY A 286 -8.67 5.81 17.04
N THR A 287 -9.69 4.93 17.01
CA THR A 287 -10.28 4.37 18.23
C THR A 287 -9.23 3.50 18.91
N SER A 288 -8.43 4.11 19.78
CA SER A 288 -7.38 3.41 20.51
C SER A 288 -7.99 2.58 21.64
N CYS A 289 -7.44 1.39 21.83
CA CYS A 289 -7.62 0.65 23.07
C CYS A 289 -7.22 1.56 24.27
N ALA A 290 -7.80 1.31 25.44
CA ALA A 290 -7.52 2.13 26.64
C ALA A 290 -6.00 2.26 26.90
N LEU A 291 -5.55 3.49 27.18
CA LEU A 291 -4.14 3.75 27.50
C LEU A 291 -3.69 2.87 28.68
N GLY A 292 -2.63 2.09 28.48
CA GLY A 292 -2.09 1.16 29.48
C GLY A 292 -2.67 -0.25 29.43
N ALA A 293 -3.46 -0.59 28.40
CA ALA A 293 -3.87 -1.97 28.12
C ALA A 293 -2.66 -2.87 27.83
N ASP A 294 -2.75 -4.15 28.20
CA ASP A 294 -1.73 -5.14 27.89
C ASP A 294 -1.69 -5.37 26.37
N GLU A 295 -0.49 -5.31 25.78
CA GLU A 295 -0.29 -5.56 24.35
C GLU A 295 0.19 -6.99 24.09
N ARG A 296 -0.34 -7.57 23.02
CA ARG A 296 0.03 -8.88 22.48
C ARG A 296 0.42 -8.71 21.03
N ALA A 297 1.71 -8.94 20.76
CA ALA A 297 2.24 -8.88 19.42
C ALA A 297 1.73 -10.07 18.58
N THR A 298 1.16 -9.76 17.43
CA THR A 298 0.86 -10.70 16.37
C THR A 298 1.56 -10.24 15.09
N THR A 299 1.95 -11.18 14.24
CA THR A 299 2.69 -10.85 13.01
C THR A 299 2.40 -11.86 11.91
N GLY A 300 2.49 -11.46 10.64
CA GLY A 300 2.55 -12.42 9.54
C GLY A 300 1.79 -12.04 8.28
N SER A 301 1.15 -13.06 7.72
CA SER A 301 0.50 -13.07 6.40
C SER A 301 -0.35 -11.85 6.11
N GLU A 302 -0.02 -11.10 5.07
CA GLU A 302 -0.84 -9.99 4.57
C GLU A 302 -2.31 -10.40 4.34
N LEU A 303 -2.57 -11.67 3.98
CA LEU A 303 -3.92 -12.24 3.84
C LEU A 303 -4.74 -12.24 5.15
N ALA A 304 -4.16 -11.94 6.31
CA ALA A 304 -4.87 -11.77 7.58
C ALA A 304 -4.99 -10.31 8.02
N ALA A 305 -4.32 -9.36 7.36
CA ALA A 305 -4.20 -7.98 7.81
C ALA A 305 -5.57 -7.32 7.98
N ASP A 306 -6.39 -7.30 6.92
CA ASP A 306 -7.72 -6.67 6.95
C ASP A 306 -8.68 -7.31 7.97
N ALA A 307 -8.65 -8.63 8.12
CA ALA A 307 -9.44 -9.33 9.13
C ALA A 307 -8.98 -8.99 10.55
N MET A 308 -7.66 -8.99 10.80
CA MET A 308 -7.09 -8.64 12.09
C MET A 308 -7.39 -7.19 12.47
N THR A 309 -7.24 -6.26 11.53
CA THR A 309 -7.57 -4.86 11.78
C THR A 309 -9.05 -4.67 12.11
N SER A 310 -9.95 -5.35 11.39
CA SER A 310 -11.37 -5.34 11.75
C SER A 310 -11.60 -5.89 13.16
N TRP A 311 -11.07 -7.07 13.48
CA TRP A 311 -11.28 -7.72 14.78
C TRP A 311 -10.69 -6.92 15.96
N GLN A 312 -9.55 -6.25 15.76
CA GLN A 312 -8.94 -5.39 16.78
C GLN A 312 -9.91 -4.35 17.31
N ALA A 313 -10.73 -3.74 16.45
CA ALA A 313 -11.70 -2.73 16.87
C ALA A 313 -12.74 -3.27 17.87
N ALA A 314 -13.16 -4.53 17.70
CA ALA A 314 -14.09 -5.19 18.61
C ALA A 314 -13.42 -5.80 19.85
N LEU A 315 -12.13 -6.12 19.77
CA LEU A 315 -11.35 -6.67 20.88
C LEU A 315 -10.80 -5.58 21.80
N CYS A 316 -10.55 -4.36 21.31
CA CYS A 316 -10.04 -3.25 22.13
C CYS A 316 -10.83 -3.00 23.43
N PRO A 317 -12.18 -3.00 23.43
CA PRO A 317 -12.98 -2.82 24.64
C PRO A 317 -12.79 -3.92 25.70
N THR A 318 -12.22 -5.08 25.35
CA THR A 318 -12.01 -6.19 26.30
C THR A 318 -10.72 -6.03 27.11
N GLY A 319 -9.92 -4.99 26.85
CA GLY A 319 -8.75 -4.61 27.67
C GLY A 319 -7.40 -5.16 27.21
N THR A 320 -7.34 -5.90 26.10
CA THR A 320 -6.08 -6.39 25.49
C THR A 320 -5.96 -5.83 24.08
N VAL A 321 -4.78 -5.31 23.76
CA VAL A 321 -4.44 -4.84 22.41
C VAL A 321 -3.72 -5.96 21.68
N TYR A 322 -4.22 -6.37 20.52
CA TYR A 322 -3.52 -7.33 19.66
C TYR A 322 -2.84 -6.57 18.54
N GLY A 323 -1.61 -6.10 18.73
CA GLY A 323 -0.86 -5.39 17.69
C GLY A 323 -0.60 -6.34 16.51
N TYR A 324 -0.77 -5.85 15.27
CA TYR A 324 -0.52 -6.64 14.07
C TYR A 324 0.63 -6.02 13.29
N THR A 325 1.64 -6.83 12.97
CA THR A 325 2.77 -6.44 12.11
C THR A 325 2.80 -7.35 10.91
N GLU A 326 2.48 -6.81 9.75
CA GLU A 326 2.63 -7.52 8.50
C GLU A 326 4.08 -7.90 8.25
N LEU A 327 4.29 -9.15 7.86
CA LEU A 327 5.58 -9.68 7.48
C LEU A 327 5.35 -10.93 6.64
N GLY A 328 6.09 -11.06 5.54
CA GLY A 328 6.08 -12.23 4.68
C GLY A 328 6.03 -13.55 5.45
N GLU A 329 5.19 -14.50 5.04
CA GLU A 329 5.00 -15.73 5.80
C GLU A 329 6.29 -16.57 5.94
N PRO A 330 7.19 -16.65 4.95
CA PRO A 330 8.50 -17.30 5.12
C PRO A 330 9.31 -16.68 6.27
N ASP A 331 9.46 -15.35 6.30
CA ASP A 331 10.18 -14.64 7.35
C ASP A 331 9.51 -14.78 8.72
N THR A 332 8.17 -14.75 8.73
CA THR A 332 7.36 -14.93 9.94
C THR A 332 7.52 -16.34 10.52
N ARG A 333 7.51 -17.38 9.68
CA ARG A 333 7.79 -18.75 10.10
C ARG A 333 9.21 -18.89 10.62
N ALA A 334 10.20 -18.33 9.93
CA ALA A 334 11.60 -18.36 10.36
C ALA A 334 11.77 -17.70 11.73
N ARG A 335 11.16 -16.52 11.93
CA ARG A 335 11.17 -15.80 13.21
C ARG A 335 10.54 -16.62 14.33
N LEU A 336 9.34 -17.19 14.15
CA LEU A 336 8.69 -17.98 15.20
C LEU A 336 9.42 -19.30 15.48
N THR A 337 10.06 -19.89 14.46
CA THR A 337 10.89 -21.09 14.60
C THR A 337 12.13 -20.80 15.45
N ASN A 338 12.81 -19.68 15.19
CA ASN A 338 14.02 -19.28 15.90
C ASN A 338 13.72 -18.73 17.30
N ASP A 339 12.67 -17.91 17.43
CA ASP A 339 12.22 -17.32 18.68
C ASP A 339 10.71 -17.54 18.87
N GLY A 340 10.37 -18.61 19.59
CA GLY A 340 8.98 -18.93 19.93
C GLY A 340 8.34 -17.96 20.93
N ALA A 341 9.09 -17.04 21.55
CA ALA A 341 8.54 -16.03 22.44
C ALA A 341 8.01 -14.80 21.69
N SER A 342 8.21 -14.73 20.37
CA SER A 342 7.77 -13.63 19.49
C SER A 342 6.25 -13.43 19.42
N GLY A 343 5.45 -14.36 19.96
CA GLY A 343 4.01 -14.22 20.12
C GLY A 343 3.22 -15.18 19.25
N LEU A 344 2.22 -14.66 18.55
CA LEU A 344 1.38 -15.40 17.62
C LEU A 344 1.72 -14.99 16.19
N ALA A 345 1.94 -15.98 15.33
CA ALA A 345 2.24 -15.77 13.91
C ALA A 345 1.06 -16.16 13.03
N PHE A 346 0.72 -15.37 12.02
CA PHE A 346 -0.22 -15.74 10.96
C PHE A 346 0.56 -16.29 9.77
N THR A 347 0.33 -17.55 9.42
CA THR A 347 1.06 -18.25 8.35
C THR A 347 0.08 -19.07 7.52
N THR A 348 0.37 -19.30 6.23
CA THR A 348 -0.47 -20.21 5.41
C THR A 348 0.05 -21.65 5.40
N ARG A 349 1.27 -21.85 5.93
CA ARG A 349 1.99 -23.12 5.98
C ARG A 349 2.56 -23.37 7.37
N ALA A 350 2.86 -24.62 7.67
CA ALA A 350 3.41 -25.02 8.96
C ALA A 350 4.86 -24.54 9.14
N LEU A 351 5.28 -24.32 10.39
CA LEU A 351 6.69 -24.14 10.74
C LEU A 351 7.50 -25.37 10.30
N GLY A 352 8.64 -25.12 9.66
CA GLY A 352 9.47 -26.17 9.09
C GLY A 352 9.03 -26.67 7.70
N ALA A 353 8.02 -26.04 7.08
CA ALA A 353 7.57 -26.42 5.74
C ALA A 353 8.50 -25.91 4.61
N ASP A 354 9.36 -24.93 4.90
CA ASP A 354 10.26 -24.35 3.91
C ASP A 354 11.45 -25.27 3.63
N ALA A 355 11.94 -25.24 2.39
CA ALA A 355 13.06 -26.07 1.97
C ALA A 355 14.28 -25.82 2.87
N GLY A 356 14.91 -26.89 3.37
CA GLY A 356 16.06 -26.80 4.26
C GLY A 356 15.74 -26.41 5.71
N THR A 357 14.46 -26.25 6.08
CA THR A 357 14.05 -25.98 7.46
C THR A 357 13.50 -27.23 8.15
N THR A 358 13.46 -27.21 9.49
CA THR A 358 12.85 -28.29 10.28
C THR A 358 11.83 -27.72 11.25
N ALA A 359 10.77 -28.48 11.52
CA ALA A 359 9.76 -28.09 12.49
C ALA A 359 10.39 -28.00 13.90
N PRO A 360 9.96 -27.05 14.74
CA PRO A 360 10.38 -27.00 16.14
C PRO A 360 10.13 -28.33 16.87
N SER A 361 11.03 -28.69 17.77
CA SER A 361 10.91 -29.92 18.58
C SER A 361 9.87 -29.83 19.69
N ASP A 362 9.54 -28.61 20.12
CA ASP A 362 8.44 -28.34 21.04
C ASP A 362 7.11 -28.21 20.31
N THR A 363 6.02 -28.42 21.05
CA THR A 363 4.66 -28.34 20.51
C THR A 363 4.40 -26.99 19.86
N THR A 364 3.89 -27.00 18.63
CA THR A 364 3.28 -25.84 17.98
C THR A 364 1.78 -26.07 17.84
N VAL A 365 0.99 -25.08 18.25
CA VAL A 365 -0.47 -25.08 18.09
C VAL A 365 -0.81 -24.25 16.88
N TYR A 366 -1.63 -24.81 15.98
CA TYR A 366 -2.14 -24.15 14.78
C TYR A 366 -3.66 -24.03 14.87
N ALA A 367 -4.20 -22.85 14.54
CA ALA A 367 -5.63 -22.59 14.49
C ALA A 367 -5.97 -21.93 13.14
N PRO A 368 -6.85 -22.50 12.30
CA PRO A 368 -7.32 -21.80 11.10
C PRO A 368 -8.13 -20.57 11.53
N VAL A 369 -7.83 -19.39 10.96
CA VAL A 369 -8.47 -18.13 11.36
C VAL A 369 -9.17 -17.41 10.21
N ALA A 370 -8.65 -17.55 8.98
CA ALA A 370 -9.19 -16.88 7.81
C ALA A 370 -9.03 -17.74 6.55
N LEU A 371 -9.92 -17.52 5.59
CA LEU A 371 -9.87 -18.09 4.25
C LEU A 371 -9.99 -16.93 3.25
N SER A 372 -8.92 -16.68 2.52
CA SER A 372 -8.82 -15.63 1.49
C SER A 372 -8.06 -16.20 0.29
N GLY A 373 -7.55 -15.36 -0.60
CA GLY A 373 -6.68 -15.80 -1.68
C GLY A 373 -5.94 -14.66 -2.36
N THR A 374 -4.85 -15.03 -3.04
CA THR A 374 -4.15 -14.14 -3.96
C THR A 374 -4.97 -14.00 -5.24
N VAL A 375 -5.06 -12.80 -5.80
CA VAL A 375 -5.84 -12.49 -7.00
C VAL A 375 -5.01 -11.68 -7.98
N ILE A 376 -5.40 -11.73 -9.26
CA ILE A 376 -4.91 -10.78 -10.26
C ILE A 376 -6.02 -9.73 -10.43
N GLY A 377 -5.81 -8.58 -9.80
CA GLY A 377 -6.72 -7.42 -9.87
C GLY A 377 -6.39 -6.55 -11.08
N PHE A 378 -7.39 -5.88 -11.64
CA PHE A 378 -7.19 -5.02 -12.81
C PHE A 378 -8.15 -3.82 -12.87
N THR A 379 -7.64 -2.75 -13.49
CA THR A 379 -8.41 -1.62 -14.00
C THR A 379 -8.09 -1.47 -15.48
N VAL A 380 -8.98 -1.98 -16.33
CA VAL A 380 -8.85 -1.88 -17.80
C VAL A 380 -10.09 -1.22 -18.37
N GLU A 381 -9.91 -0.20 -19.20
CA GLU A 381 -10.95 0.54 -19.88
C GLU A 381 -10.89 0.30 -21.39
N ARG A 382 -12.05 0.25 -22.02
CA ARG A 382 -12.19 -0.04 -23.44
C ARG A 382 -11.76 1.16 -24.26
N ARG A 383 -10.67 1.03 -25.01
CA ARG A 383 -10.30 1.97 -26.06
C ARG A 383 -10.49 1.30 -27.42
N PRO A 384 -11.62 1.50 -28.12
CA PRO A 384 -11.87 0.85 -29.40
C PRO A 384 -10.80 1.22 -30.43
N LYS A 385 -10.29 0.24 -31.18
CA LYS A 385 -9.36 0.49 -32.29
C LYS A 385 -10.09 1.18 -33.45
N ALA A 386 -9.32 1.78 -34.36
CA ALA A 386 -9.88 2.32 -35.59
C ALA A 386 -10.60 1.21 -36.39
N GLY A 387 -11.84 1.47 -36.79
CA GLY A 387 -12.67 0.49 -37.51
C GLY A 387 -13.35 -0.56 -36.64
N ALA A 388 -13.26 -0.48 -35.30
CA ALA A 388 -14.02 -1.36 -34.41
C ALA A 388 -15.54 -1.26 -34.67
N PRO A 389 -16.30 -2.36 -34.48
CA PRO A 389 -17.75 -2.37 -34.64
C PRO A 389 -18.45 -1.31 -33.78
N ASP A 390 -19.60 -0.80 -34.24
CA ASP A 390 -20.39 0.21 -33.53
C ASP A 390 -20.75 -0.21 -32.09
N SER A 391 -20.97 -1.51 -31.86
CA SER A 391 -21.22 -2.07 -30.54
C SER A 391 -20.05 -1.84 -29.58
N VAL A 392 -18.80 -2.02 -30.05
CA VAL A 392 -17.58 -1.78 -29.27
C VAL A 392 -17.32 -0.27 -29.12
N ARG A 393 -17.54 0.52 -30.19
CA ARG A 393 -17.33 1.98 -30.14
C ARG A 393 -18.21 2.67 -29.10
N LYS A 394 -19.45 2.20 -28.90
CA LYS A 394 -20.36 2.73 -27.88
C LYS A 394 -19.86 2.51 -26.45
N LEU A 395 -19.05 1.48 -26.23
CA LEU A 395 -18.49 1.11 -24.93
C LEU A 395 -17.15 1.81 -24.61
N ALA A 396 -16.69 2.75 -25.46
CA ALA A 396 -15.44 3.46 -25.23
C ALA A 396 -15.33 4.03 -23.79
N GLY A 397 -14.16 3.98 -23.18
CA GLY A 397 -13.91 4.45 -21.81
C GLY A 397 -14.67 3.73 -20.69
N THR A 398 -15.51 2.73 -20.99
CA THR A 398 -16.11 1.87 -19.95
C THR A 398 -15.13 0.77 -19.55
N LYS A 399 -15.25 0.27 -18.32
CA LYS A 399 -14.37 -0.77 -17.80
C LYS A 399 -14.65 -2.15 -18.40
N VAL A 400 -13.60 -2.90 -18.75
CA VAL A 400 -13.67 -4.33 -19.11
C VAL A 400 -14.18 -5.14 -17.92
N GLU A 401 -15.20 -5.97 -18.12
CA GLU A 401 -15.88 -6.62 -16.98
C GLU A 401 -15.17 -7.89 -16.48
N SER A 402 -14.49 -8.61 -17.37
CA SER A 402 -13.78 -9.83 -17.00
C SER A 402 -12.59 -10.08 -17.92
N ILE A 403 -11.52 -10.62 -17.35
CA ILE A 403 -10.36 -11.15 -18.06
C ILE A 403 -10.14 -12.59 -17.61
N ASP A 404 -9.93 -13.50 -18.55
CA ASP A 404 -9.53 -14.89 -18.34
C ASP A 404 -8.01 -15.02 -18.49
N LEU A 405 -7.33 -15.56 -17.48
CA LEU A 405 -5.89 -15.80 -17.51
C LEU A 405 -5.55 -17.29 -17.33
N SER A 406 -4.75 -17.81 -18.25
CA SER A 406 -4.12 -19.12 -18.13
C SER A 406 -2.86 -19.04 -17.25
N PRO A 407 -2.37 -20.16 -16.70
CA PRO A 407 -1.11 -20.18 -15.97
C PRO A 407 0.08 -19.78 -16.87
N ARG A 408 0.03 -20.09 -18.18
CA ARG A 408 1.07 -19.68 -19.13
C ARG A 408 1.07 -18.17 -19.37
N LEU A 409 -0.10 -17.51 -19.44
CA LEU A 409 -0.19 -16.04 -19.55
C LEU A 409 0.38 -15.34 -18.32
N ALA A 410 0.07 -15.84 -17.11
CA ALA A 410 0.67 -15.31 -15.89
C ALA A 410 2.20 -15.52 -15.86
N ALA A 411 2.69 -16.67 -16.33
CA ALA A 411 4.12 -16.92 -16.47
C ALA A 411 4.78 -15.93 -17.44
N LYS A 412 4.17 -15.66 -18.60
CA LYS A 412 4.68 -14.69 -19.60
C LYS A 412 4.84 -13.28 -19.02
N LEU A 413 3.88 -12.83 -18.21
CA LEU A 413 3.93 -11.55 -17.49
C LEU A 413 5.04 -11.52 -16.43
N LEU A 414 5.05 -12.49 -15.50
CA LEU A 414 6.02 -12.54 -14.39
C LEU A 414 7.47 -12.74 -14.84
N THR A 415 7.67 -13.32 -16.03
CA THR A 415 9.01 -13.54 -16.61
C THR A 415 9.40 -12.46 -17.61
N GLU A 416 8.65 -11.36 -17.69
CA GLU A 416 8.98 -10.21 -18.55
C GLU A 416 9.24 -10.65 -20.00
N SER A 417 8.45 -11.62 -20.48
CA SER A 417 8.71 -12.32 -21.74
C SER A 417 8.09 -11.62 -22.94
N TYR A 418 7.26 -10.59 -22.75
CA TYR A 418 6.74 -9.81 -23.85
C TYR A 418 7.82 -8.97 -24.49
N ARG A 419 7.71 -8.73 -25.80
CA ARG A 419 8.75 -8.02 -26.56
C ARG A 419 9.03 -6.63 -26.01
N ASN A 420 8.01 -5.96 -25.49
CA ASN A 420 8.12 -4.60 -24.94
C ASN A 420 8.31 -4.57 -23.41
N SER A 421 8.48 -5.71 -22.72
CA SER A 421 8.86 -5.73 -21.29
C SER A 421 10.29 -5.17 -21.10
N PRO A 422 11.35 -5.68 -21.76
CA PRO A 422 12.66 -5.03 -21.77
C PRO A 422 12.63 -3.80 -22.70
N TRP A 423 11.99 -2.72 -22.24
CA TRP A 423 11.65 -1.57 -23.07
C TRP A 423 12.87 -0.96 -23.77
N GLY A 424 12.76 -0.80 -25.09
CA GLY A 424 13.84 -0.32 -25.94
C GLY A 424 14.88 -1.38 -26.34
N ALA A 425 14.77 -2.63 -25.88
CA ALA A 425 15.64 -3.73 -26.33
C ALA A 425 15.36 -4.14 -27.78
N VAL A 426 14.11 -3.96 -28.25
CA VAL A 426 13.71 -4.20 -29.64
C VAL A 426 13.10 -2.93 -30.21
N LEU A 427 13.69 -2.42 -31.30
CA LEU A 427 13.27 -1.19 -31.98
C LEU A 427 13.13 -1.47 -33.48
N GLY A 428 11.89 -1.55 -33.96
CA GLY A 428 11.60 -1.97 -35.32
C GLY A 428 12.10 -3.40 -35.57
N ASP A 429 12.99 -3.56 -36.54
CA ASP A 429 13.61 -4.85 -36.90
C ASP A 429 14.91 -5.15 -36.14
N ARG A 430 15.42 -4.18 -35.35
CA ARG A 430 16.68 -4.29 -34.62
C ARG A 430 16.42 -4.74 -33.19
N ALA A 431 17.27 -5.63 -32.69
CA ALA A 431 17.32 -6.02 -31.29
C ALA A 431 18.72 -5.77 -30.73
N ALA A 432 18.78 -5.37 -29.46
CA ALA A 432 20.02 -5.28 -28.72
C ALA A 432 20.70 -6.65 -28.61
N THR A 433 22.02 -6.64 -28.41
CA THR A 433 22.81 -7.86 -28.20
C THR A 433 22.22 -8.67 -27.06
N GLY A 434 21.89 -9.94 -27.30
CA GLY A 434 21.27 -10.84 -26.32
C GLY A 434 19.73 -10.85 -26.33
N TYR A 435 19.06 -9.92 -27.01
CA TYR A 435 17.59 -9.79 -27.01
C TYR A 435 16.94 -10.23 -28.33
N GLY A 436 17.65 -11.01 -29.13
CA GLY A 436 17.13 -11.53 -30.40
C GLY A 436 15.88 -12.42 -30.23
N TRP A 437 15.74 -13.06 -29.07
CA TRP A 437 14.61 -13.92 -28.70
C TRP A 437 13.27 -13.16 -28.67
N ALA A 438 13.28 -11.88 -28.29
CA ALA A 438 12.08 -11.08 -28.12
C ALA A 438 11.44 -10.64 -29.44
N LYS A 439 12.17 -10.66 -30.56
CA LYS A 439 11.70 -10.13 -31.85
C LYS A 439 10.41 -10.78 -32.37
N SER A 440 10.24 -12.08 -32.13
CA SER A 440 9.06 -12.84 -32.55
C SER A 440 7.97 -12.91 -31.48
N ASN A 441 8.25 -12.47 -30.25
CA ASN A 441 7.24 -12.47 -29.19
C ASN A 441 6.20 -11.36 -29.44
N PRO A 442 4.94 -11.53 -28.97
CA PRO A 442 3.94 -10.46 -28.94
C PRO A 442 4.47 -9.19 -28.25
N ALA A 443 3.93 -8.02 -28.60
CA ALA A 443 4.40 -6.76 -28.03
C ALA A 443 4.11 -6.70 -26.53
N GLY A 444 2.87 -7.04 -26.17
CA GLY A 444 2.35 -7.19 -24.82
C GLY A 444 1.19 -8.18 -24.79
N LEU A 445 0.52 -8.24 -23.63
CA LEU A 445 -0.60 -9.14 -23.39
C LEU A 445 -1.75 -8.92 -24.38
N ALA A 446 -2.04 -7.68 -24.78
CA ALA A 446 -3.17 -7.34 -25.65
C ALA A 446 -2.98 -7.79 -27.11
N SER A 447 -1.74 -8.00 -27.57
CA SER A 447 -1.45 -8.66 -28.86
C SER A 447 -1.10 -10.15 -28.75
N ASP A 448 -1.08 -10.72 -27.53
CA ASP A 448 -0.83 -12.14 -27.33
C ASP A 448 -1.98 -12.98 -27.91
N PRO A 449 -1.75 -13.85 -28.91
CA PRO A 449 -2.80 -14.64 -29.51
C PRO A 449 -3.51 -15.59 -28.53
N GLU A 450 -2.81 -16.08 -27.50
CA GLU A 450 -3.41 -16.87 -26.43
C GLU A 450 -4.40 -16.02 -25.63
N PHE A 451 -3.99 -14.80 -25.27
CA PHE A 451 -4.84 -13.87 -24.52
C PHE A 451 -6.07 -13.46 -25.32
N ILE A 452 -5.90 -13.13 -26.60
CA ILE A 452 -7.01 -12.78 -27.50
C ILE A 452 -7.96 -13.98 -27.67
N ALA A 453 -7.44 -15.21 -27.76
CA ALA A 453 -8.28 -16.39 -27.88
C ALA A 453 -9.17 -16.61 -26.64
N LEU A 454 -8.67 -16.28 -25.45
CA LEU A 454 -9.42 -16.33 -24.19
C LEU A 454 -10.32 -15.10 -23.99
N ASN A 455 -9.90 -13.93 -24.49
CA ASN A 455 -10.52 -12.63 -24.28
C ASN A 455 -10.76 -11.93 -25.64
N PRO A 456 -11.70 -12.43 -26.46
CA PRO A 456 -11.84 -11.99 -27.85
C PRO A 456 -12.20 -10.51 -28.02
N GLU A 457 -12.77 -9.86 -27.00
CA GLU A 457 -13.05 -8.42 -27.04
C GLU A 457 -11.77 -7.59 -27.28
N PHE A 458 -10.62 -8.02 -26.77
CA PHE A 458 -9.35 -7.29 -26.92
C PHE A 458 -8.86 -7.24 -28.38
N ALA A 459 -9.37 -8.11 -29.25
CA ALA A 459 -9.10 -8.01 -30.68
C ALA A 459 -9.58 -6.67 -31.26
N ASP A 460 -10.61 -6.05 -30.68
CA ASP A 460 -11.19 -4.78 -31.13
C ASP A 460 -10.77 -3.56 -30.28
N LEU A 461 -9.88 -3.76 -29.31
CA LEU A 461 -9.34 -2.70 -28.49
C LEU A 461 -7.95 -2.28 -28.99
N SER A 462 -7.59 -1.05 -28.71
CA SER A 462 -6.28 -0.47 -28.96
C SER A 462 -5.60 -0.22 -27.62
N VAL A 463 -4.52 -0.96 -27.38
CA VAL A 463 -3.68 -0.81 -26.20
C VAL A 463 -2.30 -0.33 -26.67
N SER A 464 -1.77 0.69 -26.02
CA SER A 464 -0.39 1.11 -26.25
C SER A 464 0.53 0.15 -25.52
N GLU A 465 1.03 -0.87 -26.19
CA GLU A 465 1.69 -2.01 -25.54
C GLU A 465 3.07 -1.66 -25.00
N THR A 466 3.16 -1.28 -23.72
CA THR A 466 4.36 -0.72 -23.07
C THR A 466 4.42 -1.19 -21.61
N PRO A 467 5.54 -0.97 -20.88
CA PRO A 467 5.58 -1.20 -19.43
C PRO A 467 4.55 -0.39 -18.65
N ALA A 468 4.04 0.70 -19.22
CA ALA A 468 2.96 1.44 -18.62
C ALA A 468 1.65 0.65 -18.58
N THR A 469 1.46 -0.38 -19.40
CA THR A 469 0.13 -0.96 -19.69
C THR A 469 0.09 -2.47 -19.53
N ASP A 470 0.35 -3.21 -20.60
CA ASP A 470 0.00 -4.62 -20.74
C ASP A 470 1.23 -5.55 -20.81
N THR A 471 2.42 -5.01 -20.55
CA THR A 471 3.65 -5.80 -20.41
C THR A 471 4.11 -5.93 -18.96
N ASP A 472 3.46 -5.21 -18.04
CA ASP A 472 3.75 -5.24 -16.60
C ASP A 472 2.64 -5.96 -15.81
N LEU A 473 3.05 -6.59 -14.72
CA LEU A 473 2.19 -7.13 -13.69
C LEU A 473 2.72 -6.63 -12.35
N ILE A 474 2.04 -5.63 -11.78
CA ILE A 474 2.48 -4.98 -10.54
C ILE A 474 2.51 -6.02 -9.43
N THR A 475 3.68 -6.14 -8.80
CA THR A 475 3.99 -7.15 -7.79
C THR A 475 4.67 -6.50 -6.60
N SER A 476 4.44 -7.04 -5.41
CA SER A 476 5.09 -6.57 -4.19
C SER A 476 6.54 -7.06 -4.10
N LEU A 477 7.36 -6.32 -3.36
CA LEU A 477 8.71 -6.74 -3.03
C LEU A 477 8.68 -7.64 -1.78
N GLY A 478 9.49 -8.71 -1.79
CA GLY A 478 9.72 -9.56 -0.61
C GLY A 478 9.12 -10.96 -0.72
N HIS A 479 9.40 -11.77 0.30
CA HIS A 479 9.04 -13.18 0.33
C HIS A 479 7.61 -13.38 0.85
N SER A 480 6.79 -14.17 0.16
CA SER A 480 5.42 -14.49 0.55
C SER A 480 4.98 -15.89 0.11
N ASP A 481 4.11 -16.50 0.90
CA ASP A 481 3.46 -17.74 0.47
C ASP A 481 2.51 -17.51 -0.71
N SER A 482 2.01 -16.27 -0.88
CA SER A 482 1.20 -15.82 -2.02
C SER A 482 1.96 -15.93 -3.34
N ALA A 483 3.20 -15.41 -3.40
CA ALA A 483 4.07 -15.55 -4.56
C ALA A 483 4.38 -17.02 -4.84
N ARG A 484 4.70 -17.80 -3.80
CA ARG A 484 4.88 -19.25 -3.95
C ARG A 484 3.63 -19.92 -4.50
N ALA A 485 2.45 -19.59 -4.00
CA ALA A 485 1.18 -20.17 -4.46
C ALA A 485 0.94 -19.88 -5.95
N LEU A 486 1.26 -18.67 -6.41
CA LEU A 486 1.19 -18.28 -7.82
C LEU A 486 2.16 -19.09 -8.68
N TRP A 487 3.42 -19.23 -8.27
CA TRP A 487 4.40 -20.06 -8.99
C TRP A 487 4.00 -21.55 -9.01
N GLN A 488 3.47 -22.09 -7.91
CA GLN A 488 3.00 -23.48 -7.86
C GLN A 488 1.77 -23.70 -8.76
N TRP A 489 0.90 -22.71 -8.91
CA TRP A 489 -0.19 -22.73 -9.89
C TRP A 489 0.31 -22.72 -11.33
N ILE A 490 1.31 -21.89 -11.63
CA ILE A 490 2.00 -21.90 -12.92
C ILE A 490 2.62 -23.26 -13.21
N LEU A 491 3.31 -23.86 -12.24
CA LEU A 491 3.97 -25.14 -12.40
C LEU A 491 3.03 -26.34 -12.48
N ALA A 492 1.81 -26.23 -11.94
CA ALA A 492 0.80 -27.27 -12.10
C ALA A 492 0.39 -27.45 -13.57
N ASP A 493 0.54 -26.42 -14.39
CA ASP A 493 0.19 -26.44 -15.81
C ASP A 493 1.35 -26.96 -16.69
N LYS A 494 1.01 -27.83 -17.64
CA LYS A 494 2.01 -28.45 -18.52
C LYS A 494 2.53 -27.47 -19.56
N GLU A 495 1.68 -26.61 -20.10
CA GLU A 495 2.05 -25.65 -21.14
C GLU A 495 2.94 -24.56 -20.56
N ALA A 496 2.62 -24.06 -19.37
CA ALA A 496 3.42 -23.08 -18.66
C ALA A 496 4.80 -23.63 -18.27
N ARG A 497 4.88 -24.88 -17.77
CA ARG A 497 6.19 -25.53 -17.53
C ARG A 497 7.02 -25.69 -18.80
N GLY A 498 6.40 -26.07 -19.91
CA GLY A 498 7.08 -26.17 -21.20
C GLY A 498 7.64 -24.82 -21.64
N PHE A 499 6.83 -23.76 -21.51
CA PHE A 499 7.25 -22.39 -21.80
C PHE A 499 8.45 -21.95 -20.95
N LEU A 500 8.37 -22.13 -19.63
CA LEU A 500 9.46 -21.80 -18.69
C LEU A 500 10.75 -22.59 -18.96
N ALA A 501 10.65 -23.80 -19.51
CA ALA A 501 11.81 -24.59 -19.94
C ALA A 501 12.42 -24.12 -21.29
N GLY A 502 11.84 -23.10 -21.93
CA GLY A 502 12.30 -22.51 -23.18
C GLY A 502 11.61 -23.01 -24.45
N ALA A 503 10.62 -23.91 -24.33
CA ALA A 503 9.79 -24.27 -25.47
C ALA A 503 8.95 -23.05 -25.91
N SER A 504 8.74 -22.90 -27.22
CA SER A 504 7.80 -21.90 -27.68
C SER A 504 6.37 -22.32 -27.36
N ASP A 505 5.48 -21.36 -27.13
CA ASP A 505 4.05 -21.62 -27.17
C ASP A 505 3.57 -21.93 -28.61
N ASP A 506 2.28 -22.18 -28.77
CA ASP A 506 1.68 -22.56 -30.07
C ASP A 506 1.78 -21.45 -31.13
N TRP A 507 2.11 -20.23 -30.73
CA TRP A 507 2.25 -19.05 -31.59
C TRP A 507 3.70 -18.59 -31.76
N GLY A 508 4.66 -19.32 -31.18
CA GLY A 508 6.09 -19.07 -31.33
C GLY A 508 6.71 -18.18 -30.25
N MET A 509 5.95 -17.74 -29.24
CA MET A 509 6.48 -16.94 -28.13
C MET A 509 7.40 -17.81 -27.26
N ARG A 510 8.54 -17.26 -26.84
CA ARG A 510 9.49 -17.92 -25.93
C ARG A 510 9.67 -17.14 -24.64
N VAL A 511 10.03 -17.85 -23.57
CA VAL A 511 10.39 -17.22 -22.29
C VAL A 511 11.62 -16.34 -22.44
N ASN A 512 11.66 -15.24 -21.70
CA ASN A 512 12.87 -14.48 -21.47
C ASN A 512 13.95 -15.42 -20.88
N PRO A 513 15.13 -15.55 -21.53
CA PRO A 513 16.16 -16.50 -21.12
C PRO A 513 16.59 -16.39 -19.65
N TYR A 514 16.56 -15.20 -19.05
CA TYR A 514 16.91 -15.00 -17.62
C TYR A 514 15.97 -15.72 -16.65
N TYR A 515 14.78 -16.11 -17.10
CA TYR A 515 13.78 -16.86 -16.34
C TYR A 515 13.64 -18.31 -16.82
N SER A 516 14.54 -18.76 -17.70
CA SER A 516 14.50 -20.13 -18.19
C SER A 516 14.86 -21.10 -17.07
N THR A 517 14.06 -22.16 -16.90
CA THR A 517 14.37 -23.30 -16.02
C THR A 517 15.40 -24.25 -16.65
N ASN A 518 15.84 -23.95 -17.87
CA ASN A 518 16.94 -24.63 -18.54
C ASN A 518 18.22 -23.80 -18.41
N ALA A 519 19.19 -24.32 -17.68
CA ALA A 519 20.49 -23.68 -17.44
C ALA A 519 21.27 -23.39 -18.73
N ASP A 520 21.11 -24.20 -19.78
CA ASP A 520 21.78 -23.99 -21.07
C ASP A 520 21.23 -22.77 -21.83
N LEU A 521 19.99 -22.39 -21.53
CA LEU A 521 19.35 -21.20 -22.10
C LEU A 521 19.53 -19.98 -21.21
N ASN A 522 19.65 -20.17 -19.90
CA ASN A 522 19.76 -19.07 -18.95
C ASN A 522 21.18 -18.44 -19.00
N PRO A 523 21.33 -17.15 -19.33
CA PRO A 523 22.65 -16.52 -19.45
C PRO A 523 23.46 -16.51 -18.15
N THR A 524 22.83 -16.71 -16.99
CA THR A 524 23.52 -16.83 -15.69
C THR A 524 24.23 -18.18 -15.52
N GLY A 525 23.93 -19.17 -16.36
CA GLY A 525 24.40 -20.55 -16.23
C GLY A 525 23.70 -21.36 -15.13
N ALA A 526 22.70 -20.78 -14.47
CA ALA A 526 21.86 -21.45 -13.47
C ALA A 526 20.40 -21.48 -13.95
N PRO A 527 19.64 -22.57 -13.71
CA PRO A 527 18.23 -22.60 -14.04
C PRO A 527 17.46 -21.72 -13.06
N PHE A 528 16.47 -20.98 -13.55
CA PHE A 528 15.45 -20.40 -12.68
C PHE A 528 14.67 -21.54 -12.02
N ASP A 529 14.45 -21.46 -10.69
CA ASP A 529 13.69 -22.44 -9.93
C ASP A 529 12.38 -21.84 -9.38
N PRO A 530 11.32 -21.79 -10.20
CA PRO A 530 9.99 -21.37 -9.73
C PRO A 530 9.39 -22.32 -8.69
N GLY A 531 9.97 -23.53 -8.50
CA GLY A 531 9.48 -24.50 -7.52
C GLY A 531 9.77 -24.08 -6.07
N THR A 532 10.79 -23.25 -5.88
CA THR A 532 11.22 -22.72 -4.58
C THR A 532 11.05 -21.21 -4.46
N ALA A 533 10.77 -20.50 -5.56
CA ALA A 533 10.49 -19.08 -5.56
C ALA A 533 9.26 -18.74 -4.68
N ASP A 534 9.47 -17.81 -3.76
CA ASP A 534 8.46 -17.20 -2.89
C ASP A 534 8.48 -15.67 -3.02
N ASP A 535 9.09 -15.15 -4.09
CA ASP A 535 9.11 -13.75 -4.48
C ASP A 535 8.77 -13.59 -5.99
N TYR A 536 8.83 -12.36 -6.49
CA TYR A 536 8.58 -12.02 -7.90
C TYR A 536 9.85 -11.43 -8.53
N PRO A 537 10.88 -12.24 -8.83
CA PRO A 537 12.18 -11.70 -9.22
C PRO A 537 12.10 -10.90 -10.52
N LYS A 538 12.87 -9.80 -10.59
CA LYS A 538 13.11 -9.01 -11.80
C LYS A 538 14.55 -9.26 -12.27
N SER A 539 14.78 -10.47 -12.78
CA SER A 539 16.11 -11.04 -13.07
C SER A 539 16.76 -10.54 -14.37
N ASP A 540 15.98 -9.98 -15.29
CA ASP A 540 16.54 -9.44 -16.54
C ASP A 540 17.42 -8.20 -16.24
N PRO A 541 18.71 -8.19 -16.61
CA PRO A 541 19.62 -7.08 -16.36
C PRO A 541 19.49 -5.93 -17.37
N TRP A 542 18.45 -5.92 -18.22
CA TRP A 542 18.26 -4.90 -19.23
C TRP A 542 18.26 -3.48 -18.63
N CYS A 543 19.11 -2.63 -19.20
CA CYS A 543 19.16 -1.21 -18.92
C CYS A 543 19.52 -0.47 -20.19
N THR A 544 18.86 0.66 -20.44
CA THR A 544 19.13 1.49 -21.61
C THR A 544 19.04 2.97 -21.28
N ILE A 545 19.63 3.81 -22.13
CA ILE A 545 19.24 5.22 -22.21
C ILE A 545 18.17 5.27 -23.29
N PRO A 546 16.89 5.56 -22.95
CA PRO A 546 15.81 5.56 -23.93
C PRO A 546 16.16 6.41 -25.15
N PRO A 547 16.12 5.83 -26.37
CA PRO A 547 16.51 6.55 -27.58
C PRO A 547 15.68 7.83 -27.78
N GLY A 548 16.34 8.91 -28.20
CA GLY A 548 15.66 10.19 -28.45
C GLY A 548 15.37 11.02 -27.20
N THR A 549 15.85 10.58 -26.03
CA THR A 549 15.85 11.39 -24.80
C THR A 549 17.21 12.06 -24.58
N ASP A 550 17.23 13.13 -23.80
CA ASP A 550 18.44 13.81 -23.29
C ASP A 550 18.93 13.20 -21.95
N ALA A 551 18.42 12.02 -21.60
CA ALA A 551 18.76 11.35 -20.36
C ALA A 551 20.25 10.98 -20.28
N THR A 552 20.84 11.24 -19.12
CA THR A 552 22.26 10.94 -18.84
C THR A 552 22.47 9.73 -17.94
N VAL A 553 21.37 9.16 -17.42
CA VAL A 553 21.37 7.94 -16.61
C VAL A 553 20.61 6.84 -17.36
N LYS A 554 20.92 5.58 -17.01
CA LYS A 554 20.19 4.44 -17.56
C LYS A 554 18.87 4.25 -16.83
N GLN A 555 17.85 3.85 -17.58
CA GLN A 555 16.61 3.28 -17.09
C GLN A 555 16.73 1.76 -17.15
N CYS A 556 16.40 1.06 -16.06
CA CYS A 556 16.55 -0.40 -15.92
C CYS A 556 15.21 -1.12 -15.72
N MET A 557 15.21 -2.45 -15.67
CA MET A 557 13.99 -3.26 -15.46
C MET A 557 13.15 -2.85 -14.25
N THR A 558 13.76 -2.45 -13.13
CA THR A 558 13.02 -1.94 -11.96
C THR A 558 12.48 -0.53 -12.12
N ASP A 559 12.93 0.22 -13.12
CA ASP A 559 12.32 1.48 -13.53
C ASP A 559 11.18 1.25 -14.53
N PHE A 560 11.28 0.22 -15.39
CA PHE A 560 10.23 -0.22 -16.31
C PHE A 560 9.05 -0.87 -15.58
N HIS A 561 9.37 -1.73 -14.62
CA HIS A 561 8.44 -2.56 -13.86
C HIS A 561 8.75 -2.39 -12.36
N PRO A 562 8.34 -1.31 -11.70
CA PRO A 562 8.62 -1.12 -10.28
C PRO A 562 7.88 -2.12 -9.39
N TYR A 563 8.42 -2.39 -8.20
CA TYR A 563 7.68 -3.08 -7.15
C TYR A 563 6.80 -2.10 -6.37
N VAL A 564 5.73 -2.62 -5.79
CA VAL A 564 5.02 -1.99 -4.68
C VAL A 564 5.50 -2.56 -3.35
N GLU A 565 5.18 -1.90 -2.24
CA GLU A 565 5.61 -2.34 -0.90
C GLU A 565 4.90 -3.63 -0.48
N ASP A 566 3.60 -3.76 -0.78
CA ASP A 566 2.73 -4.86 -0.37
C ASP A 566 1.55 -5.05 -1.37
N MET A 567 0.78 -6.13 -1.23
CA MET A 567 -0.40 -6.38 -2.10
C MET A 567 -1.46 -5.29 -1.96
N HIS A 568 -1.63 -4.72 -0.77
CA HIS A 568 -2.54 -3.62 -0.50
C HIS A 568 -2.22 -2.38 -1.35
N SER A 569 -0.95 -1.99 -1.38
CA SER A 569 -0.43 -0.90 -2.20
C SER A 569 -0.59 -1.21 -3.69
N GLY A 570 -0.36 -2.46 -4.10
CA GLY A 570 -0.65 -2.92 -5.47
C GLY A 570 -2.09 -2.68 -5.89
N ALA A 571 -3.05 -2.98 -5.02
CA ALA A 571 -4.47 -2.73 -5.29
C ALA A 571 -4.78 -1.22 -5.37
N LEU A 572 -4.24 -0.41 -4.46
CA LEU A 572 -4.43 1.03 -4.46
C LEU A 572 -3.87 1.68 -5.74
N HIS A 573 -2.65 1.34 -6.13
CA HIS A 573 -2.02 1.82 -7.36
C HIS A 573 -2.81 1.41 -8.61
N THR A 574 -3.32 0.19 -8.64
CA THR A 574 -4.18 -0.30 -9.74
C THR A 574 -5.52 0.43 -9.81
N ARG A 575 -6.14 0.77 -8.67
CA ARG A 575 -7.33 1.65 -8.65
C ARG A 575 -7.02 3.02 -9.21
N ARG A 576 -5.84 3.56 -8.88
CA ARG A 576 -5.42 4.90 -9.32
C ARG A 576 -4.92 4.90 -10.75
N ALA A 577 -4.76 3.71 -11.35
CA ALA A 577 -4.13 3.49 -12.63
C ALA A 577 -2.71 4.10 -12.72
N ASP A 578 -1.98 4.06 -11.61
CA ASP A 578 -0.58 4.49 -11.53
C ASP A 578 0.31 3.24 -11.50
N THR A 579 1.03 2.99 -12.59
CA THR A 579 1.92 1.83 -12.70
C THR A 579 3.28 2.06 -12.06
N LEU A 580 3.54 3.26 -11.55
CA LEU A 580 4.84 3.70 -11.02
C LEU A 580 5.97 3.71 -12.07
N TRP A 581 5.70 3.30 -13.31
CA TRP A 581 6.67 3.22 -14.40
C TRP A 581 7.43 4.54 -14.53
N LYS A 582 8.75 4.52 -14.34
CA LYS A 582 9.56 5.73 -14.33
C LYS A 582 9.96 6.11 -15.75
N SER A 583 9.07 6.69 -16.54
CA SER A 583 9.31 7.03 -17.95
C SER A 583 9.70 8.48 -18.21
N SER A 584 9.38 9.39 -17.30
CA SER A 584 9.61 10.82 -17.50
C SER A 584 10.98 11.23 -16.99
N TRP A 585 11.86 11.62 -17.89
CA TRP A 585 13.18 12.16 -17.52
C TRP A 585 13.05 13.55 -16.88
N ASP A 586 13.57 13.70 -15.66
CA ASP A 586 13.68 14.99 -14.99
C ASP A 586 15.15 15.38 -14.81
N ALA A 587 15.62 16.23 -15.73
CA ALA A 587 16.97 16.79 -15.72
C ALA A 587 17.23 17.77 -14.55
N LEU A 588 16.16 18.27 -13.91
CA LEU A 588 16.22 19.25 -12.82
C LEU A 588 16.09 18.61 -11.44
N ALA A 589 15.72 17.34 -11.36
CA ALA A 589 15.79 16.56 -10.13
C ALA A 589 17.24 16.56 -9.60
N ASN A 590 17.39 16.40 -8.28
CA ASN A 590 18.71 16.36 -7.64
C ASN A 590 18.88 15.07 -6.83
N PRO A 591 19.55 14.04 -7.38
CA PRO A 591 20.15 14.00 -8.73
C PRO A 591 19.10 13.86 -9.86
N PRO A 592 19.47 14.15 -11.13
CA PRO A 592 18.60 13.91 -12.29
C PRO A 592 18.15 12.45 -12.36
N ALA A 593 16.87 12.23 -12.60
CA ALA A 593 16.27 10.90 -12.47
C ALA A 593 15.05 10.72 -13.39
N PHE A 594 14.73 9.48 -13.70
CA PHE A 594 13.43 9.13 -14.25
C PHE A 594 12.38 9.13 -13.14
N LYS A 595 11.23 9.76 -13.40
CA LYS A 595 10.07 9.86 -12.52
C LYS A 595 8.87 9.15 -13.13
N SER A 596 7.92 8.74 -12.29
CA SER A 596 6.61 8.31 -12.75
C SER A 596 5.88 9.49 -13.43
N PRO A 597 5.24 9.29 -14.60
CA PRO A 597 4.34 10.28 -15.19
C PRO A 597 3.01 10.37 -14.42
N GLY A 598 2.83 9.58 -13.35
CA GLY A 598 1.63 9.48 -12.54
C GLY A 598 0.53 8.61 -13.18
N PRO A 599 -0.70 8.68 -12.63
CA PRO A 599 -1.87 7.96 -13.14
C PRO A 599 -2.10 8.08 -14.65
N GLN A 600 -2.45 6.96 -15.28
CA GLN A 600 -2.93 6.91 -16.66
C GLN A 600 -4.24 7.69 -16.84
N THR A 601 -4.44 8.16 -18.06
CA THR A 601 -5.61 8.94 -18.46
C THR A 601 -6.89 8.12 -18.43
N VAL A 602 -7.95 8.69 -17.86
CA VAL A 602 -9.30 8.10 -17.85
C VAL A 602 -9.78 7.88 -19.29
N GLY A 603 -10.46 6.76 -19.52
CA GLY A 603 -10.95 6.33 -20.82
C GLY A 603 -10.00 5.41 -21.58
N SER A 604 -8.77 5.23 -21.07
CA SER A 604 -7.72 4.41 -21.70
C SER A 604 -6.86 3.68 -20.68
N ARG A 605 -7.34 3.49 -19.45
CA ARG A 605 -6.58 2.82 -18.40
C ARG A 605 -6.36 1.34 -18.73
N PHE A 606 -5.18 0.82 -18.44
CA PHE A 606 -4.83 -0.60 -18.47
C PHE A 606 -3.77 -0.85 -17.41
N VAL A 607 -4.17 -1.37 -16.25
CA VAL A 607 -3.27 -1.74 -15.17
C VAL A 607 -3.72 -3.08 -14.58
N ILE A 608 -2.76 -3.96 -14.32
CA ILE A 608 -2.97 -5.27 -13.70
C ILE A 608 -1.97 -5.47 -12.55
N THR A 609 -2.40 -6.14 -11.47
CA THR A 609 -1.58 -6.36 -10.27
C THR A 609 -1.84 -7.73 -9.66
N VAL A 610 -0.83 -8.31 -9.01
CA VAL A 610 -1.02 -9.35 -8.01
C VAL A 610 -1.35 -8.69 -6.67
N THR A 611 -2.52 -9.00 -6.12
CA THR A 611 -2.97 -8.48 -4.82
C THR A 611 -3.75 -9.55 -4.03
N ASP A 612 -4.25 -9.26 -2.84
CA ASP A 612 -5.16 -10.14 -2.11
C ASP A 612 -6.64 -9.81 -2.40
N ALA A 613 -7.52 -10.78 -2.19
CA ALA A 613 -8.94 -10.63 -2.46
C ALA A 613 -9.62 -9.53 -1.61
N ALA A 614 -9.15 -9.27 -0.39
CA ALA A 614 -9.73 -8.24 0.47
C ALA A 614 -9.34 -6.84 -0.01
N SER A 615 -8.06 -6.63 -0.37
CA SER A 615 -7.62 -5.37 -0.97
C SER A 615 -8.27 -5.10 -2.33
N ALA A 616 -8.46 -6.13 -3.16
CA ALA A 616 -9.17 -6.00 -4.43
C ALA A 616 -10.63 -5.54 -4.25
N GLU A 617 -11.37 -6.14 -3.31
CA GLU A 617 -12.74 -5.73 -2.96
C GLU A 617 -12.76 -4.32 -2.37
N ARG A 618 -11.84 -4.04 -1.44
CA ARG A 618 -11.73 -2.75 -0.77
C ARG A 618 -11.52 -1.58 -1.72
N TYR A 619 -10.73 -1.78 -2.77
CA TYR A 619 -10.45 -0.76 -3.79
C TYR A 619 -11.27 -0.92 -5.07
N GLY A 620 -12.26 -1.81 -5.08
CA GLY A 620 -13.22 -1.97 -6.18
C GLY A 620 -12.56 -2.39 -7.50
N LEU A 621 -11.53 -3.23 -7.43
CA LEU A 621 -10.87 -3.78 -8.60
C LEU A 621 -11.70 -4.89 -9.22
N GLN A 622 -11.68 -4.99 -10.55
CA GLN A 622 -12.11 -6.23 -11.19
C GLN A 622 -11.02 -7.29 -10.98
N THR A 623 -11.42 -8.54 -10.75
CA THR A 623 -10.49 -9.66 -10.58
C THR A 623 -10.55 -10.57 -11.79
N ALA A 624 -9.39 -10.95 -12.34
CA ALA A 624 -9.32 -11.93 -13.41
C ALA A 624 -9.86 -13.29 -12.95
N ARG A 625 -10.52 -14.02 -13.85
CA ARG A 625 -10.84 -15.43 -13.62
C ARG A 625 -9.61 -16.25 -13.99
N LEU A 626 -9.20 -17.12 -13.08
CA LEU A 626 -8.00 -17.93 -13.27
C LEU A 626 -8.39 -19.36 -13.63
N ARG A 627 -7.68 -19.94 -14.60
CA ARG A 627 -7.88 -21.33 -14.99
C ARG A 627 -7.46 -22.26 -13.85
N ASN A 628 -8.37 -23.04 -13.30
CA ASN A 628 -8.08 -24.05 -12.29
C ASN A 628 -7.66 -25.39 -12.93
N THR A 629 -7.33 -26.37 -12.09
CA THR A 629 -6.89 -27.71 -12.55
C THR A 629 -7.97 -28.52 -13.26
N ALA A 630 -9.26 -28.17 -13.09
CA ALA A 630 -10.37 -28.70 -13.88
C ALA A 630 -10.52 -28.01 -15.25
N GLY A 631 -9.64 -27.06 -15.58
CA GLY A 631 -9.65 -26.31 -16.82
C GLY A 631 -10.73 -25.22 -16.89
N LYS A 632 -11.38 -24.88 -15.77
CA LYS A 632 -12.42 -23.83 -15.68
C LYS A 632 -11.80 -22.51 -15.24
N PHE A 633 -12.29 -21.40 -15.79
CA PHE A 633 -11.93 -20.06 -15.34
C PHE A 633 -12.84 -19.63 -14.19
N VAL A 634 -12.26 -19.43 -13.00
CA VAL A 634 -13.00 -19.17 -11.77
C VAL A 634 -12.56 -17.83 -11.17
N ALA A 635 -13.54 -16.99 -10.82
CA ALA A 635 -13.31 -15.75 -10.07
C ALA A 635 -13.13 -16.03 -8.56
N PRO A 636 -12.37 -15.20 -7.83
CA PRO A 636 -12.36 -15.24 -6.38
C PRO A 636 -13.73 -14.85 -5.83
N GLY A 637 -14.22 -15.59 -4.82
CA GLY A 637 -15.49 -15.34 -4.18
C GLY A 637 -15.77 -16.36 -3.09
N THR A 638 -16.72 -16.09 -2.20
CA THR A 638 -16.95 -16.94 -1.01
C THR A 638 -17.16 -18.41 -1.36
N ALA A 639 -17.96 -18.70 -2.40
CA ALA A 639 -18.23 -20.07 -2.84
C ALA A 639 -16.98 -20.75 -3.42
N SER A 640 -16.20 -20.05 -4.24
CA SER A 640 -15.04 -20.62 -4.92
C SER A 640 -13.84 -20.80 -4.00
N LEU A 641 -13.65 -19.89 -3.04
CA LEU A 641 -12.68 -20.02 -1.95
C LEU A 641 -13.05 -21.21 -1.03
N THR A 642 -14.32 -21.34 -0.66
CA THR A 642 -14.80 -22.47 0.17
C THR A 642 -14.63 -23.81 -0.55
N ALA A 643 -14.91 -23.85 -1.85
CA ALA A 643 -14.71 -25.05 -2.67
C ALA A 643 -13.23 -25.47 -2.71
N ALA A 644 -12.30 -24.52 -2.81
CA ALA A 644 -10.87 -24.80 -2.74
C ALA A 644 -10.42 -25.25 -1.35
N ALA A 645 -10.94 -24.64 -0.27
CA ALA A 645 -10.60 -25.02 1.10
C ALA A 645 -10.96 -26.47 1.45
N ALA A 646 -11.94 -27.06 0.78
CA ALA A 646 -12.31 -28.46 0.96
C ALA A 646 -11.19 -29.44 0.56
N SER A 647 -10.22 -29.03 -0.27
CA SER A 647 -9.07 -29.86 -0.65
C SER A 647 -7.83 -29.67 0.23
N ALA A 648 -7.92 -28.89 1.31
CA ALA A 648 -6.79 -28.64 2.20
C ALA A 648 -6.31 -29.93 2.87
N THR A 649 -5.00 -30.20 2.81
CA THR A 649 -4.40 -31.44 3.35
C THR A 649 -3.03 -31.19 3.96
N GLY A 650 -2.60 -32.05 4.88
CA GLY A 650 -1.34 -31.92 5.61
C GLY A 650 -1.56 -32.00 7.12
N SER A 651 -0.47 -32.02 7.88
CA SER A 651 -0.48 -31.98 9.35
C SER A 651 -0.11 -30.59 9.87
N GLY A 652 -0.66 -30.18 11.01
CA GLY A 652 -0.43 -28.84 11.58
C GLY A 652 -1.26 -27.77 10.87
N ALA A 653 -0.75 -27.24 9.77
CA ALA A 653 -1.42 -26.26 8.91
C ALA A 653 -1.68 -26.85 7.52
N PRO A 654 -2.81 -27.55 7.31
CA PRO A 654 -3.17 -28.12 6.00
C PRO A 654 -3.15 -27.08 4.87
N GLU A 655 -2.40 -27.37 3.81
CA GLU A 655 -2.27 -26.49 2.65
C GLU A 655 -3.31 -26.84 1.58
N ILE A 656 -3.82 -25.81 0.89
CA ILE A 656 -4.56 -25.98 -0.36
C ILE A 656 -3.52 -26.09 -1.47
N THR A 657 -3.45 -27.24 -2.13
CA THR A 657 -2.53 -27.44 -3.25
C THR A 657 -3.29 -27.65 -4.55
N GLN A 658 -2.75 -27.12 -5.64
CA GLN A 658 -3.38 -27.16 -6.97
C GLN A 658 -3.71 -28.58 -7.40
N ALA A 659 -2.78 -29.51 -7.16
CA ALA A 659 -2.95 -30.93 -7.51
C ALA A 659 -4.15 -31.59 -6.81
N LYS A 660 -4.62 -31.05 -5.69
CA LYS A 660 -5.75 -31.59 -4.90
C LYS A 660 -7.04 -30.79 -5.07
N ALA A 661 -6.96 -29.52 -5.44
CA ALA A 661 -8.10 -28.62 -5.64
C ALA A 661 -8.81 -28.88 -6.99
N THR A 662 -9.37 -30.07 -7.19
CA THR A 662 -9.93 -30.52 -8.49
C THR A 662 -11.40 -30.16 -8.71
N ALA A 663 -12.05 -29.51 -7.74
CA ALA A 663 -13.44 -29.11 -7.88
C ALA A 663 -13.58 -28.03 -8.98
N GLU A 664 -14.57 -28.16 -9.87
CA GLU A 664 -14.73 -27.24 -11.01
C GLU A 664 -14.89 -25.77 -10.61
N GLY A 665 -15.50 -25.51 -9.46
CA GLY A 665 -15.68 -24.17 -8.91
C GLY A 665 -14.60 -23.72 -7.93
N ALA A 666 -13.53 -24.50 -7.71
CA ALA A 666 -12.44 -24.09 -6.81
C ALA A 666 -11.61 -22.97 -7.45
N TYR A 667 -11.44 -21.88 -6.71
CA TYR A 667 -10.52 -20.82 -7.09
C TYR A 667 -9.07 -21.28 -6.84
N PRO A 668 -8.16 -21.19 -7.82
CA PRO A 668 -6.85 -21.83 -7.71
C PRO A 668 -5.99 -21.20 -6.62
N LEU A 669 -6.01 -19.89 -6.42
CA LEU A 669 -5.10 -19.19 -5.50
C LEU A 669 -5.70 -18.96 -4.10
N ALA A 670 -6.68 -19.78 -3.69
CA ALA A 670 -7.23 -19.74 -2.35
C ALA A 670 -6.22 -20.26 -1.31
N GLN A 671 -6.14 -19.61 -0.15
CA GLN A 671 -5.23 -19.97 0.94
C GLN A 671 -5.96 -19.91 2.29
N LEU A 672 -5.68 -20.90 3.14
CA LEU A 672 -6.07 -20.87 4.54
C LEU A 672 -4.97 -20.21 5.36
N VAL A 673 -5.33 -19.22 6.17
CA VAL A 673 -4.41 -18.60 7.12
C VAL A 673 -4.61 -19.24 8.49
N TYR A 674 -3.48 -19.59 9.11
CA TYR A 674 -3.40 -20.22 10.42
C TYR A 674 -2.69 -19.29 11.39
N ALA A 675 -3.25 -19.14 12.59
CA ALA A 675 -2.52 -18.65 13.74
C ALA A 675 -1.65 -19.77 14.33
N ALA A 676 -0.35 -19.56 14.42
CA ALA A 676 0.65 -20.47 14.97
C ALA A 676 1.24 -19.90 16.26
N VAL A 677 1.30 -20.74 17.30
CA VAL A 677 1.85 -20.38 18.61
C VAL A 677 2.68 -21.52 19.17
N ARG A 678 3.83 -21.21 19.78
CA ARG A 678 4.64 -22.17 20.55
C ARG A 678 4.35 -22.03 22.05
N PRO A 679 3.34 -22.74 22.61
CA PRO A 679 2.84 -22.51 23.96
C PRO A 679 3.89 -22.68 25.07
N ALA A 680 4.93 -23.49 24.85
CA ALA A 680 6.04 -23.67 25.79
C ALA A 680 6.90 -22.41 25.96
N LYS A 681 6.88 -21.52 24.97
CA LYS A 681 7.77 -20.35 24.86
C LYS A 681 7.13 -19.05 25.33
N ILE A 682 5.84 -19.07 25.65
CA ILE A 682 5.08 -17.91 26.12
C ILE A 682 4.45 -18.16 27.50
N GLY A 683 4.19 -17.08 28.24
CA GLY A 683 3.59 -17.13 29.57
C GLY A 683 2.11 -17.54 29.57
N LYS A 684 1.61 -17.98 30.73
CA LYS A 684 0.21 -18.43 30.89
C LYS A 684 -0.81 -17.33 30.54
N THR A 685 -0.53 -16.07 30.85
CA THR A 685 -1.40 -14.93 30.49
C THR A 685 -1.47 -14.76 28.98
N ALA A 686 -0.33 -14.73 28.29
CA ALA A 686 -0.28 -14.65 26.83
C ALA A 686 -1.04 -15.80 26.15
N ARG A 687 -0.95 -17.03 26.67
CA ARG A 687 -1.74 -18.17 26.17
C ARG A 687 -3.25 -17.94 26.29
N LYS A 688 -3.72 -17.36 27.40
CA LYS A 688 -5.15 -17.03 27.59
C LYS A 688 -5.59 -15.93 26.63
N ASP A 689 -4.77 -14.91 26.45
CA ASP A 689 -5.10 -13.78 25.58
C ASP A 689 -5.14 -14.22 24.12
N TYR A 690 -4.16 -15.00 23.65
CA TYR A 690 -4.22 -15.57 22.30
C TYR A 690 -5.39 -16.54 22.15
N ALA A 691 -5.72 -17.36 23.15
CA ALA A 691 -6.92 -18.19 23.10
C ALA A 691 -8.21 -17.37 22.99
N ALA A 692 -8.30 -16.19 23.61
CA ALA A 692 -9.44 -15.29 23.45
C ALA A 692 -9.53 -14.75 22.01
N LEU A 693 -8.40 -14.33 21.43
CA LEU A 693 -8.33 -13.93 20.01
C LEU A 693 -8.79 -15.07 19.09
N LEU A 694 -8.29 -16.30 19.31
CA LEU A 694 -8.69 -17.46 18.49
C LEU A 694 -10.17 -17.79 18.60
N ARG A 695 -10.76 -17.68 19.80
CA ARG A 695 -12.21 -17.86 19.98
C ARG A 695 -13.03 -16.76 19.31
N TYR A 696 -12.53 -15.52 19.29
CA TYR A 696 -13.18 -14.43 18.56
C TYR A 696 -13.11 -14.69 17.05
N ALA A 697 -11.91 -14.98 16.53
CA ALA A 697 -11.67 -15.29 15.13
C ALA A 697 -12.47 -16.50 14.66
N ALA A 698 -12.67 -17.52 15.50
CA ALA A 698 -13.53 -18.68 15.18
C ALA A 698 -15.02 -18.42 15.45
N GLY A 699 -15.37 -17.32 16.12
CA GLY A 699 -16.69 -17.02 16.65
C GLY A 699 -17.34 -15.86 15.92
N ALA A 700 -17.49 -14.73 16.64
CA ALA A 700 -18.12 -13.51 16.13
C ALA A 700 -17.39 -12.94 14.90
N GLY A 701 -16.07 -13.08 14.84
CA GLY A 701 -15.23 -12.63 13.74
C GLY A 701 -15.43 -13.37 12.41
N GLN A 702 -16.28 -14.41 12.36
CA GLN A 702 -16.66 -15.10 11.12
C GLN A 702 -17.97 -14.56 10.51
N THR A 703 -18.58 -13.55 11.11
CA THR A 703 -19.78 -12.90 10.56
C THR A 703 -19.34 -11.94 9.47
N SER A 704 -19.73 -12.17 8.22
CA SER A 704 -19.38 -11.26 7.12
C SER A 704 -20.03 -9.88 7.29
N GLY A 705 -19.30 -8.82 6.99
CA GLY A 705 -19.82 -7.45 6.97
C GLY A 705 -18.74 -6.39 6.96
N ALA A 706 -19.16 -5.14 6.83
CA ALA A 706 -18.28 -3.95 6.78
C ALA A 706 -17.91 -3.40 8.15
N ASP A 707 -18.71 -3.73 9.17
CA ASP A 707 -18.57 -3.13 10.48
C ASP A 707 -17.27 -3.59 11.17
N PRO A 708 -16.64 -2.69 11.94
CA PRO A 708 -15.49 -3.07 12.73
C PRO A 708 -15.82 -4.26 13.65
N GLY A 709 -15.04 -5.32 13.55
CA GLY A 709 -15.23 -6.58 14.27
C GLY A 709 -15.77 -7.72 13.42
N LEU A 710 -16.31 -7.44 12.24
CA LEU A 710 -16.84 -8.41 11.29
C LEU A 710 -15.76 -8.91 10.33
N LEU A 711 -16.06 -9.99 9.60
CA LEU A 711 -15.21 -10.54 8.55
C LEU A 711 -15.39 -9.72 7.25
N PRO A 712 -14.36 -9.05 6.75
CA PRO A 712 -14.51 -8.20 5.58
C PRO A 712 -14.83 -8.94 4.29
N ALA A 713 -15.20 -8.18 3.25
CA ALA A 713 -15.24 -8.67 1.87
C ALA A 713 -13.86 -9.20 1.43
N GLY A 714 -13.85 -10.11 0.45
CA GLY A 714 -12.64 -10.81 0.01
C GLY A 714 -12.31 -12.06 0.82
N TYR A 715 -12.92 -12.23 2.01
CA TYR A 715 -12.82 -13.44 2.82
C TYR A 715 -14.04 -14.36 2.65
N ALA A 716 -13.82 -15.66 2.82
CA ALA A 716 -14.88 -16.63 3.00
C ALA A 716 -14.98 -17.05 4.48
N PRO A 717 -16.19 -17.07 5.08
CA PRO A 717 -16.37 -17.62 6.42
C PRO A 717 -15.87 -19.06 6.50
N LEU A 718 -15.12 -19.36 7.56
CA LEU A 718 -14.63 -20.71 7.83
C LEU A 718 -15.79 -21.69 8.04
N SER A 719 -15.64 -22.89 7.49
CA SER A 719 -16.59 -23.98 7.75
C SER A 719 -16.67 -24.33 9.23
N THR A 720 -17.79 -24.91 9.67
CA THR A 720 -17.96 -25.36 11.07
C THR A 720 -16.82 -26.27 11.54
N ALA A 721 -16.30 -27.14 10.65
CA ALA A 721 -15.17 -28.01 10.96
C ALA A 721 -13.87 -27.23 11.23
N LEU A 722 -13.58 -26.19 10.42
CA LEU A 722 -12.40 -25.34 10.63
C LEU A 722 -12.56 -24.49 11.90
N ARG A 723 -13.74 -23.92 12.14
CA ARG A 723 -14.05 -23.16 13.36
C ARG A 723 -13.91 -24.02 14.63
N THR A 724 -14.30 -25.29 14.56
CA THR A 724 -14.12 -26.25 15.66
C THR A 724 -12.62 -26.47 15.92
N LYS A 725 -11.81 -26.73 14.89
CA LYS A 725 -10.35 -26.86 15.03
C LYS A 725 -9.70 -25.63 15.67
N ALA A 726 -10.15 -24.43 15.30
CA ALA A 726 -9.65 -23.19 15.87
C ALA A 726 -10.00 -23.03 17.35
N THR A 727 -11.21 -23.46 17.74
CA THR A 727 -11.65 -23.48 19.14
C THR A 727 -10.88 -24.52 19.96
N ASP A 728 -10.68 -25.72 19.42
CA ASP A 728 -9.86 -26.77 20.05
C ASP A 728 -8.41 -26.31 20.27
N ALA A 729 -7.85 -25.58 19.29
CA ALA A 729 -6.53 -24.99 19.41
C ALA A 729 -6.47 -23.91 20.52
N ALA A 730 -7.52 -23.10 20.66
CA ALA A 730 -7.63 -22.15 21.77
C ALA A 730 -7.68 -22.85 23.13
N ASP A 731 -8.40 -23.97 23.24
CA ASP A 731 -8.45 -24.78 24.45
C ASP A 731 -7.10 -25.43 24.75
N ALA A 732 -6.40 -25.93 23.73
CA ALA A 732 -5.04 -26.46 23.85
C ALA A 732 -4.04 -25.42 24.38
N LEU A 733 -4.17 -24.14 24.01
CA LEU A 733 -3.36 -23.06 24.57
C LEU A 733 -3.64 -22.83 26.06
N VAL A 734 -4.91 -22.76 26.45
CA VAL A 734 -5.30 -22.53 27.85
C VAL A 734 -4.88 -23.68 28.75
N HIS A 735 -5.01 -24.92 28.26
CA HIS A 735 -4.74 -26.14 29.00
C HIS A 735 -3.33 -26.70 28.77
N TYR A 736 -2.44 -25.95 28.11
CA TYR A 736 -1.09 -26.41 27.82
C TYR A 736 -0.34 -26.81 29.10
N THR A 737 0.09 -28.07 29.13
CA THR A 737 1.04 -28.63 30.09
C THR A 737 2.32 -29.00 29.37
N ALA A 738 3.46 -28.55 29.89
CA ALA A 738 4.75 -28.96 29.34
C ALA A 738 4.88 -30.49 29.38
N PRO A 739 5.37 -31.14 28.30
CA PRO A 739 5.72 -32.56 28.35
C PRO A 739 6.66 -32.79 29.54
N ALA A 740 6.40 -33.84 30.33
CA ALA A 740 7.32 -34.22 31.40
C ALA A 740 8.71 -34.46 30.79
N PRO A 741 9.80 -33.99 31.41
CA PRO A 741 11.14 -34.30 30.92
C PRO A 741 11.24 -35.83 30.83
N SER A 742 11.56 -36.34 29.64
CA SER A 742 11.77 -37.76 29.47
C SER A 742 12.93 -38.17 30.36
N SER A 743 12.64 -38.87 31.45
CA SER A 743 13.64 -39.61 32.20
C SER A 743 14.21 -40.64 31.23
N SER A 744 15.41 -40.39 30.71
CA SER A 744 16.18 -41.42 30.04
C SER A 744 16.35 -42.56 31.05
N ALA A 745 15.71 -43.68 30.75
CA ALA A 745 15.87 -44.92 31.48
C ALA A 745 17.31 -45.41 31.30
N GLY A 746 18.20 -44.94 32.18
CA GLY A 746 19.49 -45.57 32.43
C GLY A 746 19.27 -46.85 33.22
N GLY A 747 18.94 -47.93 32.51
CA GLY A 747 19.00 -49.28 33.05
C GLY A 747 20.46 -49.70 33.21
N GLY A 748 20.91 -49.88 34.45
CA GLY A 748 22.27 -50.30 34.78
C GLY A 748 22.44 -50.64 36.26
N SER A 749 21.71 -51.66 36.71
CA SER A 749 22.01 -52.63 37.77
C SER A 749 22.87 -52.24 38.99
N ASP A 750 22.25 -52.44 40.16
CA ASP A 750 22.84 -52.54 41.48
C ASP A 750 24.12 -53.39 41.58
N GLY A 751 25.05 -52.89 42.40
CA GLY A 751 26.19 -53.62 42.93
C GLY A 751 26.77 -52.84 44.11
N GLY A 752 26.24 -53.07 45.31
CA GLY A 752 26.66 -52.36 46.52
C GLY A 752 28.04 -52.79 47.04
N SER A 753 28.71 -51.88 47.76
CA SER A 753 29.21 -52.10 49.14
C SER A 753 30.10 -50.94 49.61
N THR A 754 29.71 -50.37 50.75
CA THR A 754 30.55 -49.88 51.87
C THR A 754 31.59 -48.76 51.67
N GLY A 755 31.33 -47.65 52.36
CA GLY A 755 32.22 -47.13 53.40
C GLY A 755 32.92 -45.79 53.13
N GLY A 756 32.78 -44.85 54.09
CA GLY A 756 33.81 -43.85 54.35
C GLY A 756 33.38 -42.38 54.31
N SER A 757 33.34 -41.76 55.49
CA SER A 757 33.05 -40.35 55.77
C SER A 757 34.13 -39.34 55.37
N ALA A 758 33.72 -38.06 55.39
CA ALA A 758 34.52 -36.82 55.42
C ALA A 758 35.17 -36.41 54.07
N GLY A 759 35.16 -35.17 53.61
CA GLY A 759 34.93 -33.86 54.23
C GLY A 759 35.98 -32.90 53.64
N GLY A 760 35.60 -31.66 53.33
CA GLY A 760 36.56 -30.55 53.23
C GLY A 760 36.98 -30.09 51.83
N SER A 761 36.87 -28.77 51.67
CA SER A 761 37.18 -27.91 50.53
C SER A 761 38.61 -27.92 50.02
N GLY A 762 38.76 -27.53 48.74
CA GLY A 762 39.55 -26.34 48.37
C GLY A 762 40.93 -26.56 47.73
N GLY A 763 41.08 -26.01 46.51
CA GLY A 763 42.25 -25.16 46.20
C GLY A 763 43.42 -25.76 45.41
N SER A 764 43.47 -25.36 44.13
CA SER A 764 44.62 -24.88 43.33
C SER A 764 45.83 -25.79 43.00
N ASP A 765 46.02 -25.86 41.68
CA ASP A 765 47.26 -25.68 40.90
C ASP A 765 48.37 -26.75 40.87
N SER A 766 48.49 -27.30 39.65
CA SER A 766 49.67 -27.21 38.76
C SER A 766 50.44 -28.50 38.40
N LEU A 767 50.66 -28.58 37.07
CA LEU A 767 51.74 -29.23 36.31
C LEU A 767 51.71 -30.75 36.04
N GLY A 768 51.62 -31.08 34.75
CA GLY A 768 51.97 -32.37 34.15
C GLY A 768 51.99 -32.28 32.63
N SER A 769 53.20 -32.25 32.06
CA SER A 769 53.52 -32.07 30.64
C SER A 769 53.55 -33.38 29.85
N GLY A 770 53.33 -33.28 28.53
CA GLY A 770 53.68 -34.25 27.49
C GLY A 770 52.65 -34.21 26.35
N GLY A 771 52.94 -33.99 25.07
CA GLY A 771 54.15 -33.82 24.28
C GLY A 771 53.79 -34.17 22.83
N GLY A 772 54.37 -33.50 21.83
CA GLY A 772 54.47 -34.05 20.46
C GLY A 772 53.87 -33.26 19.28
N SER A 773 54.64 -32.27 18.81
CA SER A 773 55.17 -32.12 17.43
C SER A 773 54.30 -31.87 16.18
N GLY A 774 54.70 -30.79 15.48
CA GLY A 774 54.77 -30.65 14.01
C GLY A 774 53.84 -29.57 13.44
N GLY A 775 54.24 -28.47 12.80
CA GLY A 775 55.53 -27.92 12.38
C GLY A 775 55.21 -26.71 11.47
N SER A 776 55.69 -25.52 11.82
CA SER A 776 55.93 -24.40 10.87
C SER A 776 57.43 -24.48 10.47
N VAL A 777 57.99 -23.84 9.43
CA VAL A 777 58.00 -22.41 9.11
C VAL A 777 58.79 -22.19 7.79
N SER A 778 58.65 -20.97 7.25
CA SER A 778 59.68 -20.13 6.61
C SER A 778 60.11 -20.48 5.17
N GLY A 779 60.27 -19.54 4.25
CA GLY A 779 60.52 -18.09 4.36
C GLY A 779 61.89 -17.76 3.73
N GLY A 780 61.93 -16.89 2.73
CA GLY A 780 63.17 -16.51 2.04
C GLY A 780 63.09 -15.14 1.36
N SER A 781 64.02 -14.27 1.73
CA SER A 781 64.03 -12.82 1.57
C SER A 781 64.68 -12.27 0.29
N ALA A 782 64.27 -11.04 -0.04
CA ALA A 782 65.05 -9.83 -0.41
C ALA A 782 65.86 -9.73 -1.73
N GLY A 783 65.67 -8.59 -2.40
CA GLY A 783 66.71 -7.89 -3.17
C GLY A 783 66.20 -6.82 -4.16
N GLY A 784 66.61 -5.55 -3.97
CA GLY A 784 66.88 -4.62 -5.09
C GLY A 784 66.12 -3.29 -5.15
N ALA A 785 66.82 -2.18 -4.86
CA ALA A 785 66.50 -0.77 -5.19
C ALA A 785 66.46 -0.53 -6.73
N THR A 786 65.92 0.53 -7.36
CA THR A 786 65.89 1.98 -7.11
C THR A 786 65.02 2.67 -8.20
N ASP A 787 64.31 3.73 -7.80
CA ASP A 787 63.94 4.98 -8.51
C ASP A 787 63.00 4.98 -9.75
N GLY A 788 62.07 5.95 -9.77
CA GLY A 788 61.28 6.33 -10.96
C GLY A 788 59.78 6.60 -10.80
N SER A 789 59.45 7.78 -10.29
CA SER A 789 58.20 8.58 -10.37
C SER A 789 57.00 8.17 -11.26
N THR A 790 55.82 8.57 -10.76
CA THR A 790 54.50 8.87 -11.39
C THR A 790 53.38 7.81 -11.41
N GLY A 791 52.35 8.09 -10.59
CA GLY A 791 50.95 8.20 -11.04
C GLY A 791 50.10 6.94 -11.15
N GLY A 792 49.26 6.70 -10.14
CA GLY A 792 48.08 5.83 -10.23
C GLY A 792 47.77 5.14 -8.92
N ASP A 793 46.85 5.68 -8.12
CA ASP A 793 46.29 4.96 -6.98
C ASP A 793 44.96 4.33 -7.38
N SER A 794 45.01 3.02 -7.47
CA SER A 794 43.92 2.07 -7.45
C SER A 794 44.07 1.28 -6.16
N GLY A 795 43.01 1.22 -5.35
CA GLY A 795 42.91 0.39 -4.15
C GLY A 795 41.93 1.03 -3.17
N THR A 796 41.13 0.34 -2.37
CA THR A 796 41.17 -1.07 -1.96
C THR A 796 39.83 -1.36 -1.28
N THR A 797 39.26 -2.53 -1.53
CA THR A 797 38.24 -3.17 -0.68
C THR A 797 38.82 -3.51 0.69
N PRO A 798 38.09 -3.29 1.80
CA PRO A 798 38.29 -4.03 3.04
C PRO A 798 37.18 -5.07 3.23
N SER A 799 37.59 -6.35 3.25
CA SER A 799 36.85 -7.42 3.92
C SER A 799 36.79 -7.16 5.42
N ALA A 800 35.65 -7.43 6.05
CA ALA A 800 35.52 -7.47 7.50
C ALA A 800 34.94 -8.83 7.93
N ASP A 801 35.77 -9.59 8.63
CA ASP A 801 35.43 -10.83 9.35
C ASP A 801 34.43 -10.55 10.48
N ALA A 802 33.39 -11.38 10.57
CA ALA A 802 32.45 -11.41 11.69
C ALA A 802 33.00 -12.34 12.80
N SER A 803 33.15 -11.81 14.01
CA SER A 803 33.43 -12.62 15.21
C SER A 803 32.13 -13.14 15.84
N PRO A 804 32.08 -14.39 16.35
CA PRO A 804 30.89 -14.95 16.98
C PRO A 804 30.96 -14.79 18.51
N THR A 805 30.25 -13.81 19.08
CA THR A 805 29.81 -13.85 20.49
C THR A 805 28.60 -12.91 20.72
N PRO A 806 27.52 -13.35 21.39
CA PRO A 806 26.32 -12.52 21.58
C PRO A 806 26.49 -11.43 22.65
N SER A 807 25.86 -10.27 22.43
CA SER A 807 25.71 -9.18 23.42
C SER A 807 24.24 -8.98 23.76
N ASP A 808 23.91 -8.83 25.06
CA ASP A 808 22.56 -8.78 25.65
C ASP A 808 21.76 -7.47 25.41
N LYS A 809 21.96 -6.79 24.27
CA LYS A 809 21.15 -5.61 23.90
C LYS A 809 20.89 -5.59 22.38
N PRO A 810 19.63 -5.41 21.93
CA PRO A 810 19.31 -5.40 20.50
C PRO A 810 20.01 -4.22 19.83
N SER A 811 20.96 -4.55 18.95
CA SER A 811 21.60 -3.62 18.02
C SER A 811 20.84 -3.70 16.70
N TYR A 812 20.09 -2.65 16.37
CA TYR A 812 19.62 -2.41 15.00
C TYR A 812 20.80 -1.80 14.22
N ASP A 813 21.58 -2.62 13.50
CA ASP A 813 22.64 -2.11 12.61
C ASP A 813 22.61 -2.64 11.16
N GLY A 814 21.53 -3.30 10.74
CA GLY A 814 21.25 -3.60 9.31
C GLY A 814 20.92 -2.37 8.44
N GLY A 815 20.97 -1.15 8.99
CA GLY A 815 20.43 0.06 8.39
C GLY A 815 21.27 0.74 7.29
N LYS A 816 22.39 0.17 6.82
CA LYS A 816 23.23 0.84 5.80
C LYS A 816 22.97 0.42 4.36
N ALA A 817 22.37 -0.75 4.11
CA ALA A 817 21.97 -1.15 2.75
C ALA A 817 20.60 -0.58 2.35
N VAL A 818 19.71 -0.35 3.33
CA VAL A 818 18.38 0.25 3.12
C VAL A 818 18.45 1.79 3.07
N GLN A 819 19.50 2.40 3.61
CA GLN A 819 19.67 3.86 3.60
C GLN A 819 19.94 4.44 2.20
N THR A 820 20.55 3.70 1.28
CA THR A 820 20.84 4.23 -0.07
C THR A 820 19.63 4.18 -1.02
N THR A 821 18.62 3.36 -0.74
CA THR A 821 17.37 3.33 -1.51
C THR A 821 16.31 4.26 -0.91
N ALA A 822 16.31 4.44 0.42
CA ALA A 822 15.38 5.33 1.13
C ALA A 822 15.79 6.83 1.16
N LEU A 823 16.99 7.19 0.66
CA LEU A 823 17.47 8.58 0.59
C LEU A 823 17.33 9.23 -0.80
N GLY A 824 16.70 8.55 -1.77
CA GLY A 824 16.26 9.19 -3.01
C GLY A 824 15.08 10.12 -2.75
N THR A 825 15.35 11.36 -2.38
CA THR A 825 14.34 12.41 -2.24
C THR A 825 13.86 12.87 -3.62
N THR A 826 12.57 12.77 -3.92
CA THR A 826 11.89 13.69 -4.84
C THR A 826 11.13 14.73 -4.02
N PRO A 827 11.29 16.04 -4.27
CA PRO A 827 10.54 17.12 -3.60
C PRO A 827 9.02 17.10 -3.79
N ASP A 828 8.48 16.14 -4.54
CA ASP A 828 7.10 16.16 -5.06
C ASP A 828 6.14 15.19 -4.35
N ASP A 829 6.60 14.33 -3.43
CA ASP A 829 5.71 13.52 -2.58
C ASP A 829 5.55 14.17 -1.20
N PRO A 830 4.33 14.61 -0.79
CA PRO A 830 4.10 15.01 0.58
C PRO A 830 4.45 13.83 1.48
N ALA A 831 5.24 14.14 2.50
CA ALA A 831 5.75 13.15 3.42
C ALA A 831 4.58 12.34 4.00
N ASN A 832 4.61 11.02 3.82
CA ASN A 832 3.65 10.10 4.43
C ASN A 832 3.45 10.46 5.91
N SER A 833 2.24 10.38 6.47
CA SER A 833 1.89 10.95 7.81
C SER A 833 2.83 10.51 8.95
N LEU A 834 3.43 9.31 8.83
CA LEU A 834 4.51 8.78 9.66
C LEU A 834 5.76 9.69 9.75
N ARG A 835 6.10 10.42 8.68
CA ARG A 835 7.27 11.30 8.60
C ARG A 835 7.13 12.58 9.43
N TYR A 836 5.91 13.07 9.68
CA TYR A 836 5.66 14.22 10.56
C TYR A 836 5.32 13.83 11.99
N ALA A 837 4.86 12.60 12.23
CA ALA A 837 4.53 12.11 13.57
C ALA A 837 5.74 12.14 14.52
N VAL A 838 6.94 11.80 14.02
CA VAL A 838 8.17 11.79 14.84
C VAL A 838 8.68 13.19 15.16
N PRO A 839 8.84 14.13 14.20
CA PRO A 839 9.27 15.50 14.50
C PRO A 839 8.24 16.30 15.31
N VAL A 840 6.94 16.17 15.01
CA VAL A 840 5.87 16.87 15.74
C VAL A 840 5.72 16.29 17.15
N GLY A 841 5.74 14.96 17.29
CA GLY A 841 5.75 14.29 18.58
C GLY A 841 6.96 14.66 19.43
N ALA A 842 8.16 14.71 18.84
CA ALA A 842 9.38 15.16 19.52
C ALA A 842 9.31 16.63 19.94
N ALA A 843 8.75 17.51 19.10
CA ALA A 843 8.57 18.93 19.41
C ALA A 843 7.56 19.15 20.54
N LEU A 844 6.41 18.47 20.51
CA LEU A 844 5.40 18.52 21.57
C LEU A 844 5.94 17.94 22.89
N GLY A 845 6.67 16.82 22.82
CA GLY A 845 7.35 16.22 23.98
C GLY A 845 8.44 17.10 24.58
N ALA A 846 9.20 17.81 23.74
CA ALA A 846 10.18 18.81 24.18
C ALA A 846 9.50 20.02 24.85
N MET A 847 8.38 20.50 24.30
CA MET A 847 7.59 21.60 24.88
C MET A 847 6.98 21.21 26.24
N ALA A 848 6.47 19.98 26.37
CA ALA A 848 6.00 19.45 27.66
C ALA A 848 7.14 19.31 28.69
N GLY A 849 8.32 18.86 28.25
CA GLY A 849 9.54 18.79 29.07
C GLY A 849 10.04 20.16 29.56
N ILE A 850 9.83 21.21 28.76
CA ILE A 850 10.10 22.61 29.12
C ILE A 850 9.01 23.17 30.05
N GLY A 851 7.74 22.76 29.87
CA GLY A 851 6.58 23.22 30.64
C GLY A 851 6.49 22.69 32.09
N ALA A 852 6.96 21.47 32.33
CA ALA A 852 6.86 20.79 33.63
C ALA A 852 7.37 21.56 34.89
N PRO A 853 8.39 22.45 34.83
CA PRO A 853 8.82 23.24 35.99
C PRO A 853 7.89 24.42 36.33
N PHE A 854 7.02 24.85 35.41
CA PHE A 854 6.15 26.02 35.60
C PHE A 854 4.90 25.72 36.44
N ALA A 855 4.55 24.45 36.61
CA ALA A 855 3.52 24.00 37.56
C ALA A 855 3.95 24.20 39.04
N GLY A 856 5.22 24.54 39.31
CA GLY A 856 5.80 24.71 40.65
C GLY A 856 6.21 26.14 41.03
N GLY A 857 5.70 27.19 40.36
CA GLY A 857 5.69 28.57 40.91
C GLY A 857 7.02 29.34 40.97
N SER A 858 8.02 29.06 40.14
CA SER A 858 9.30 29.81 40.12
C SER A 858 9.44 30.73 38.91
N ARG A 859 9.74 32.03 39.12
CA ARG A 859 10.00 33.02 38.03
C ARG A 859 11.47 33.06 37.60
N LEU A 860 11.73 33.17 36.30
CA LEU A 860 13.07 33.41 35.71
C LEU A 860 13.34 34.91 35.53
N ARG A 861 14.61 35.34 35.73
CA ARG A 861 15.08 36.69 35.38
C ARG A 861 15.53 36.70 33.90
N LEU A 862 14.93 37.58 33.11
CA LEU A 862 15.27 37.89 31.71
C LEU A 862 16.26 39.08 31.63
N PRO A 863 17.05 39.23 30.54
CA PRO A 863 17.04 38.45 29.30
C PRO A 863 17.89 37.17 29.36
N LEU A 864 17.45 36.13 28.62
CA LEU A 864 18.16 34.84 28.52
C LEU A 864 19.08 34.84 27.29
N ARG A 865 20.38 34.57 27.51
CA ARG A 865 21.35 34.31 26.43
C ARG A 865 21.65 32.81 26.36
N ILE A 866 21.41 32.21 25.19
CA ILE A 866 21.70 30.80 24.92
C ILE A 866 22.88 30.71 23.95
N PRO A 867 24.01 30.11 24.34
CA PRO A 867 25.13 29.86 23.43
C PRO A 867 24.82 28.66 22.51
N LEU A 868 25.17 28.78 21.22
CA LEU A 868 25.09 27.72 20.22
C LEU A 868 26.50 27.28 19.77
N PRO A 869 26.65 26.07 19.19
CA PRO A 869 27.91 25.60 18.63
C PRO A 869 28.43 26.56 17.53
N GLY A 870 29.74 26.78 17.49
CA GLY A 870 30.37 27.73 16.54
C GLY A 870 30.50 29.17 17.05
N GLY A 871 30.27 29.43 18.34
CA GLY A 871 30.59 30.72 18.98
C GLY A 871 29.55 31.84 18.80
N ARG A 872 28.33 31.52 18.34
CA ARG A 872 27.21 32.48 18.27
C ARG A 872 26.22 32.26 19.42
N GLY A 873 25.61 33.35 19.91
CA GLY A 873 24.62 33.32 20.99
C GLY A 873 23.29 33.95 20.59
N LEU A 874 22.19 33.29 20.96
CA LEU A 874 20.83 33.81 20.79
C LEU A 874 20.40 34.56 22.06
N THR A 875 19.89 35.79 21.93
CA THR A 875 19.34 36.55 23.06
C THR A 875 17.83 36.66 22.88
N ILE A 876 17.03 36.15 23.81
CA ILE A 876 15.57 36.24 23.74
C ILE A 876 15.11 37.51 24.48
N PRO A 877 14.48 38.50 23.81
CA PRO A 877 13.97 39.69 24.46
C PRO A 877 12.72 39.39 25.29
N ALA A 878 12.44 40.24 26.28
CA ALA A 878 11.28 40.09 27.16
C ALA A 878 9.96 40.31 26.38
N LEU A 879 9.05 39.33 26.44
CA LEU A 879 7.70 39.45 25.89
C LEU A 879 6.90 40.49 26.69
N THR A 880 6.47 41.56 26.02
CA THR A 880 5.47 42.50 26.57
C THR A 880 4.08 41.93 26.34
N LEU A 881 3.33 41.71 27.42
CA LEU A 881 1.94 41.24 27.35
C LEU A 881 1.03 42.31 26.69
N PRO A 882 0.11 41.92 25.79
CA PRO A 882 -0.89 42.81 25.22
C PRO A 882 -1.77 43.46 26.31
N GLU A 883 -2.16 44.71 26.10
CA GLU A 883 -2.82 45.58 27.09
C GLU A 883 -4.15 45.02 27.62
N ARG A 884 -4.84 44.18 26.83
CA ARG A 884 -6.05 43.46 27.25
C ARG A 884 -5.83 42.45 28.38
N LEU A 885 -4.64 41.87 28.50
CA LEU A 885 -4.32 40.87 29.52
C LEU A 885 -3.82 41.50 30.84
N ARG A 886 -3.37 42.76 30.82
CA ARG A 886 -2.99 43.51 32.04
C ARG A 886 -4.17 43.87 32.93
N ARG A 887 -5.38 44.00 32.37
CA ARG A 887 -6.60 44.34 33.12
C ARG A 887 -7.20 43.18 33.92
N LEU A 888 -6.71 41.96 33.72
CA LEU A 888 -7.18 40.76 34.41
C LEU A 888 -6.37 40.42 35.68
N LEU A 889 -5.40 41.25 36.06
CA LEU A 889 -4.61 41.06 37.27
C LEU A 889 -5.10 41.97 38.42
N PRO A 890 -5.17 41.48 39.67
CA PRO A 890 -5.61 42.29 40.81
C PRO A 890 -4.63 43.44 41.11
N PRO A 891 -5.10 44.57 41.67
CA PRO A 891 -4.26 45.74 41.88
C PRO A 891 -3.20 45.47 42.95
N GLY A 892 -1.93 45.75 42.63
CA GLY A 892 -0.84 45.79 43.61
C GLY A 892 0.42 44.98 43.31
N ARG A 893 0.58 44.36 42.13
CA ARG A 893 1.85 43.71 41.74
C ARG A 893 2.14 43.86 40.24
N GLY A 894 2.93 44.89 39.91
CA GLY A 894 3.59 45.05 38.60
C GLY A 894 4.82 44.17 38.46
#